data_AF-A0A552UZE7-F1
#
_entry.id   AF-A0A552UZE7-F1
#
_cell.length_a   1.000
_cell.length_b   1.000
_cell.length_c   1.000
_cell.angle_alpha   90.00
_cell.angle_beta   90.00
_cell.angle_gamma   90.00
#
_symmetry.space_group_name_H-M   'P 1'
#
loop_
_entity.id
_entity.type
_entity.pdbx_description
1 polymer ?
#
loop_
_entity_poly.entity_id
_entity_poly.type
_entity_poly.pdbx_seq_one_letter_code
_entity_poly.pdbx_strand_id
1 'polypeptide(L)'
;MKKNKLLENPQDQNGTQGETRSSAILLKRFHVYKSSSDRQGVDLMVEKKPETVHELEQYKKEFPVFGLVQAKYFQKGTSLRIHSDYVQDSEGPFTNFFALIHSTDDQDKDHWYFFKATEIIKELPLKRDKLDNLYYSFSVTKKRDFKQYRDLSHTTINDIITEQIINTSRFRYQTIISNADAKWIKQETADKNLNEQFHKSFEGLHIVDKLWHAVRYYREFGQILAWRMVEKMAFRSKITDQTHYNKFTLKSTNQEIIDFFESITITDEIRLSKPTFYKGVKNPQLKVNEIIRQLNQSCVSIFNGKGQEKIHISIDDPGQCDCAMCHYESLAFRTAFEKSQLVAPDDVYYTELLSAHILFLLGHYTSSKLKLEWVINETKASKDLVPGYIAVHNFEIIQRSLHENQTVDLNYELLKLPLESDKKQILKSISERSLLNDYRVSVDKLYLQIKELKDRDLNYSTGQTIEKLRSKIIECYFFYRGNRCFFTNEFELIFEKYVECCCISYSMQSEYRSHLAAFGDFEITIMLLYCRPEKLLRFIQRNNLESIKCTDEGKKHFKESLKNFLDEKNITFLDEQIRHRNNRTENPALRQKIVSVFTNACYLISYLEFDFEQKFLNAFFDLAIKVDFSAHDLSVLSFIVLDKYESLSDESLTNLLKSILDRQDEASYLPANILNALRKKGFSLTDEKLFEELSKIAVKSPTINLIPALWKILSLESRKQFQVTITNSLISDFHPSLYCEAVCIDILDTPLEFLDQYCVRIRQLLGRSRYYFQDHNNPITGLPSYMHEELDDFIQVLHKLGKENFENTLLDQIISLHPYFYFFINLNNYETDGLFEINWLTDDYSNRKLELVKANQNASRMVKEKIKYSHNKGLLRKIAYHFL
;
A
#
# COMPACT_ATOMS: atom_id res chain seq x y z
N MET A 1 -33.29 -1.02 -50.99
CA MET A 1 -32.88 -2.26 -50.30
C MET A 1 -31.38 -2.49 -50.48
N LYS A 2 -30.56 -2.02 -49.54
CA LYS A 2 -29.14 -2.39 -49.41
C LYS A 2 -28.99 -3.18 -48.11
N LYS A 3 -28.42 -4.38 -48.20
CA LYS A 3 -28.22 -5.30 -47.08
C LYS A 3 -27.30 -4.67 -46.02
N ASN A 4 -27.81 -4.45 -44.82
CA ASN A 4 -26.99 -4.26 -43.62
C ASN A 4 -26.26 -5.58 -43.33
N LYS A 5 -24.95 -5.63 -43.59
CA LYS A 5 -24.05 -6.58 -42.92
C LYS A 5 -23.37 -5.80 -41.80
N LEU A 6 -23.80 -6.03 -40.57
CA LEU A 6 -23.01 -5.73 -39.38
C LEU A 6 -21.72 -6.56 -39.50
N LEU A 7 -20.57 -5.91 -39.61
CA LEU A 7 -19.26 -6.54 -39.46
C LEU A 7 -19.07 -6.76 -37.96
N GLU A 8 -19.50 -7.91 -37.46
CA GLU A 8 -19.16 -8.37 -36.11
C GLU A 8 -17.64 -8.61 -36.03
N ASN A 9 -17.02 -8.15 -34.94
CA ASN A 9 -15.60 -8.33 -34.66
C ASN A 9 -15.27 -9.85 -34.57
N PRO A 10 -14.32 -10.38 -35.36
CA PRO A 10 -13.97 -11.80 -35.34
C PRO A 10 -13.56 -12.35 -33.97
N GLN A 11 -13.02 -11.50 -33.09
CA GLN A 11 -12.69 -11.89 -31.72
C GLN A 11 -13.94 -12.14 -30.87
N ASP A 12 -14.97 -11.31 -31.02
CA ASP A 12 -16.23 -11.44 -30.28
C ASP A 12 -17.03 -12.64 -30.78
N GLN A 13 -16.97 -12.94 -32.09
CA GLN A 13 -17.54 -14.16 -32.67
C GLN A 13 -16.86 -15.42 -32.11
N ASN A 14 -15.52 -15.43 -32.06
CA ASN A 14 -14.76 -16.56 -31.50
C ASN A 14 -15.02 -16.74 -30.00
N GLY A 15 -15.13 -15.66 -29.22
CA GLY A 15 -15.52 -15.70 -27.81
C GLY A 15 -16.92 -16.31 -27.63
N THR A 16 -17.89 -15.79 -28.37
CA THR A 16 -19.29 -16.25 -28.33
C THR A 16 -19.41 -17.73 -28.75
N GLN A 17 -18.65 -18.16 -29.77
CA GLN A 17 -18.64 -19.55 -30.23
C GLN A 17 -18.03 -20.49 -29.17
N GLY A 18 -16.92 -20.09 -28.54
CA GLY A 18 -16.30 -20.83 -27.45
C GLY A 18 -17.25 -21.03 -26.27
N GLU A 19 -17.89 -19.96 -25.80
CA GLU A 19 -18.87 -20.03 -24.72
C GLU A 19 -20.08 -20.91 -25.06
N THR A 20 -20.61 -20.78 -26.28
CA THR A 20 -21.80 -21.51 -26.71
C THR A 20 -21.52 -23.01 -26.75
N ARG A 21 -20.38 -23.42 -27.29
CA ARG A 21 -19.96 -24.83 -27.34
C ARG A 21 -19.67 -25.39 -25.94
N SER A 22 -18.98 -24.63 -25.10
CA SER A 22 -18.76 -25.01 -23.69
C SER A 22 -20.09 -25.18 -22.94
N SER A 23 -21.03 -24.27 -23.13
CA SER A 23 -22.36 -24.36 -22.51
C SER A 23 -23.10 -25.63 -22.94
N ALA A 24 -23.02 -26.02 -24.21
CA ALA A 24 -23.66 -27.24 -24.71
C ALA A 24 -23.11 -28.53 -24.06
N ILE A 25 -21.82 -28.57 -23.72
CA ILE A 25 -21.20 -29.70 -23.00
C ILE A 25 -21.72 -29.76 -21.55
N LEU A 26 -21.81 -28.60 -20.89
CA LEU A 26 -22.03 -28.48 -19.45
C LEU A 26 -23.52 -28.50 -19.03
N LEU A 27 -24.41 -27.94 -19.84
CA LEU A 27 -25.84 -27.77 -19.52
C LEU A 27 -26.58 -29.07 -19.18
N LYS A 28 -26.05 -30.23 -19.63
CA LYS A 28 -26.62 -31.54 -19.31
C LYS A 28 -26.58 -31.85 -17.81
N ARG A 29 -25.53 -31.44 -17.10
CA ARG A 29 -25.32 -31.79 -15.69
C ARG A 29 -25.21 -30.60 -14.75
N PHE A 30 -25.07 -29.40 -15.30
CA PHE A 30 -24.89 -28.19 -14.52
C PHE A 30 -25.95 -27.13 -14.84
N HIS A 31 -26.28 -26.31 -13.85
CA HIS A 31 -26.75 -24.94 -14.08
C HIS A 31 -25.54 -24.14 -14.56
N VAL A 32 -25.67 -23.48 -15.72
CA VAL A 32 -24.60 -22.71 -16.34
C VAL A 32 -24.98 -21.23 -16.28
N TYR A 33 -24.14 -20.43 -15.63
CA TYR A 33 -24.31 -18.99 -15.49
C TYR A 33 -23.24 -18.29 -16.33
N LYS A 34 -23.66 -17.34 -17.17
CA LYS A 34 -22.76 -16.49 -17.94
C LYS A 34 -22.40 -15.24 -17.12
N SER A 35 -21.13 -14.90 -17.05
CA SER A 35 -20.72 -13.66 -16.37
C SER A 35 -21.04 -12.45 -17.24
N SER A 36 -21.58 -11.38 -16.65
CA SER A 36 -21.83 -10.10 -17.34
C SER A 36 -20.63 -9.12 -17.26
N SER A 37 -19.51 -9.56 -16.68
CA SER A 37 -18.29 -8.77 -16.52
C SER A 37 -17.05 -9.68 -16.53
N ASP A 38 -15.97 -9.29 -17.23
CA ASP A 38 -14.66 -9.97 -17.21
C ASP A 38 -13.96 -9.83 -15.85
N ARG A 39 -14.52 -10.45 -14.81
CA ARG A 39 -13.89 -10.53 -13.49
C ARG A 39 -13.28 -11.93 -13.34
N GLN A 40 -11.96 -11.98 -13.15
CA GLN A 40 -11.19 -13.20 -12.87
C GLN A 40 -11.12 -14.25 -14.01
N GLY A 41 -11.30 -13.84 -15.27
CA GLY A 41 -11.10 -14.74 -16.42
C GLY A 41 -12.12 -15.86 -16.57
N VAL A 42 -13.29 -15.72 -15.95
CA VAL A 42 -14.37 -16.70 -15.93
C VAL A 42 -15.41 -16.34 -16.98
N ASP A 43 -15.56 -17.18 -18.01
CA ASP A 43 -16.58 -17.00 -19.05
C ASP A 43 -17.90 -17.68 -18.62
N LEU A 44 -17.80 -18.86 -17.99
CA LEU A 44 -18.94 -19.63 -17.49
C LEU A 44 -18.71 -20.08 -16.04
N MET A 45 -19.75 -19.95 -15.21
CA MET A 45 -19.80 -20.56 -13.89
C MET A 45 -20.76 -21.74 -13.92
N VAL A 46 -20.35 -22.88 -13.37
CA VAL A 46 -21.16 -24.10 -13.34
C VAL A 46 -21.44 -24.59 -11.94
N GLU A 47 -22.70 -24.95 -11.69
CA GLU A 47 -23.19 -25.50 -10.43
C GLU A 47 -23.91 -26.83 -10.70
N LYS A 48 -23.61 -27.87 -9.92
CA LYS A 48 -24.19 -29.20 -10.16
C LYS A 48 -25.72 -29.16 -9.97
N LYS A 49 -26.44 -29.76 -10.91
CA LYS A 49 -27.88 -30.00 -10.77
C LYS A 49 -28.11 -31.18 -9.80
N PRO A 50 -28.97 -31.03 -8.78
CA PRO A 50 -29.37 -32.15 -7.95
C PRO A 50 -30.23 -33.12 -8.77
N GLU A 51 -29.88 -34.41 -8.77
CA GLU A 51 -30.58 -35.44 -9.53
C GLU A 51 -31.72 -36.08 -8.70
N THR A 52 -31.70 -35.91 -7.37
CA THR A 52 -32.75 -36.42 -6.46
C THR A 52 -33.19 -35.39 -5.42
N VAL A 53 -34.37 -35.60 -4.84
CA VAL A 53 -34.87 -34.78 -3.72
C VAL A 53 -33.95 -34.87 -2.51
N HIS A 54 -33.35 -36.04 -2.25
CA HIS A 54 -32.39 -36.22 -1.18
C HIS A 54 -31.10 -35.42 -1.42
N GLU A 55 -30.57 -35.45 -2.65
CA GLU A 55 -29.43 -34.61 -3.03
C GLU A 55 -29.78 -33.12 -2.91
N LEU A 56 -30.97 -32.68 -3.35
CA LEU A 56 -31.40 -31.29 -3.21
C LEU A 56 -31.43 -30.85 -1.73
N GLU A 57 -31.91 -31.70 -0.83
CA GLU A 57 -31.93 -31.43 0.62
C GLU A 57 -30.53 -31.42 1.25
N GLN A 58 -29.57 -32.19 0.72
CA GLN A 58 -28.16 -32.11 1.11
C GLN A 58 -27.50 -30.85 0.55
N TYR A 59 -27.75 -30.51 -0.71
CA TYR A 59 -27.26 -29.29 -1.38
C TYR A 59 -27.67 -28.02 -0.66
N LYS A 60 -28.89 -27.95 -0.11
CA LYS A 60 -29.35 -26.82 0.73
C LYS A 60 -28.50 -26.59 1.98
N LYS A 61 -27.78 -27.62 2.44
CA LYS A 61 -26.91 -27.57 3.62
C LYS A 61 -25.44 -27.34 3.26
N GLU A 62 -25.09 -27.42 1.98
CA GLU A 62 -23.73 -27.29 1.47
C GLU A 62 -23.40 -25.84 1.02
N PHE A 63 -22.14 -25.40 1.19
CA PHE A 63 -21.66 -24.14 0.64
C PHE A 63 -21.63 -24.24 -0.89
N PRO A 64 -22.26 -23.30 -1.61
CA PRO A 64 -22.25 -23.34 -3.07
C PRO A 64 -20.81 -23.08 -3.57
N VAL A 65 -20.25 -24.07 -4.23
CA VAL A 65 -18.97 -23.95 -4.96
C VAL A 65 -19.27 -24.04 -6.44
N PHE A 66 -18.87 -23.00 -7.17
CA PHE A 66 -18.95 -22.97 -8.61
C PHE A 66 -17.68 -23.55 -9.23
N GLY A 67 -17.85 -24.37 -10.27
CA GLY A 67 -16.79 -24.61 -11.23
C GLY A 67 -16.61 -23.36 -12.09
N LEU A 68 -15.38 -22.88 -12.21
CA LEU A 68 -15.02 -21.72 -13.00
C LEU A 68 -14.47 -22.23 -14.34
N VAL A 69 -15.17 -21.94 -15.42
CA VAL A 69 -14.82 -22.44 -16.75
C VAL A 69 -14.44 -21.26 -17.64
N GLN A 70 -13.21 -21.28 -18.12
CA GLN A 70 -12.77 -20.40 -19.18
C GLN A 70 -12.99 -21.08 -20.53
N ALA A 71 -13.77 -20.45 -21.40
CA ALA A 71 -14.13 -20.94 -22.72
C ALA A 71 -13.37 -20.13 -23.78
N LYS A 72 -12.52 -20.81 -24.56
CA LYS A 72 -11.78 -20.17 -25.65
C LYS A 72 -12.02 -20.90 -26.96
N TYR A 73 -11.97 -20.16 -28.07
CA TYR A 73 -11.95 -20.73 -29.41
C TYR A 73 -10.56 -20.53 -30.03
N PHE A 74 -9.93 -21.63 -30.43
CA PHE A 74 -8.61 -21.72 -31.02
C PHE A 74 -8.71 -21.80 -32.54
N GLN A 75 -8.10 -20.82 -33.21
CA GLN A 75 -7.89 -20.86 -34.65
C GLN A 75 -6.46 -21.35 -34.96
N LYS A 76 -6.33 -22.29 -35.88
CA LYS A 76 -5.05 -22.88 -36.29
C LYS A 76 -4.04 -21.79 -36.66
N GLY A 77 -2.84 -21.84 -36.07
CA GLY A 77 -1.77 -20.86 -36.26
C GLY A 77 -1.72 -19.73 -35.23
N THR A 78 -2.68 -19.63 -34.31
CA THR A 78 -2.67 -18.67 -33.21
C THR A 78 -2.14 -19.30 -31.91
N SER A 79 -1.98 -18.50 -30.85
CA SER A 79 -1.76 -19.01 -29.50
C SER A 79 -2.75 -18.37 -28.54
N LEU A 80 -3.38 -19.19 -27.71
CA LEU A 80 -4.30 -18.73 -26.68
C LEU A 80 -3.55 -18.49 -25.38
N ARG A 81 -4.03 -17.51 -24.60
CA ARG A 81 -3.45 -17.12 -23.32
C ARG A 81 -4.45 -17.35 -22.20
N ILE A 82 -3.99 -17.94 -21.10
CA ILE A 82 -4.72 -18.12 -19.85
C ILE A 82 -3.86 -17.45 -18.77
N HIS A 83 -4.37 -16.42 -18.11
CA HIS A 83 -3.60 -15.68 -17.09
C HIS A 83 -3.25 -16.61 -15.91
N SER A 84 -2.04 -16.50 -15.35
CA SER A 84 -1.60 -17.37 -14.25
C SER A 84 -2.52 -17.28 -13.03
N ASP A 85 -2.97 -16.07 -12.72
CA ASP A 85 -3.78 -15.76 -11.54
C ASP A 85 -5.21 -16.33 -11.63
N TYR A 86 -5.61 -16.86 -12.79
CA TYR A 86 -6.87 -17.59 -12.94
C TYR A 86 -6.71 -19.07 -12.63
N VAL A 87 -5.48 -19.58 -12.64
CA VAL A 87 -5.16 -21.00 -12.56
C VAL A 87 -4.64 -21.36 -11.17
N GLN A 88 -3.94 -20.46 -10.50
CA GLN A 88 -3.33 -20.71 -9.19
C GLN A 88 -3.21 -19.43 -8.34
N ASP A 89 -3.08 -19.61 -7.03
CA ASP A 89 -2.71 -18.58 -6.06
C ASP A 89 -1.50 -19.01 -5.22
N SER A 90 -1.28 -18.32 -4.08
CA SER A 90 -0.20 -18.63 -3.14
C SER A 90 -0.36 -19.98 -2.42
N GLU A 91 -1.56 -20.56 -2.40
CA GLU A 91 -1.86 -21.87 -1.79
C GLU A 91 -1.77 -23.01 -2.82
N GLY A 92 -1.84 -22.69 -4.11
CA GLY A 92 -1.60 -23.63 -5.20
C GLY A 92 -2.64 -23.53 -6.31
N PRO A 93 -2.80 -24.60 -7.13
CA PRO A 93 -3.74 -24.61 -8.25
C PRO A 93 -5.20 -24.55 -7.78
N PHE A 94 -6.02 -23.72 -8.42
CA PHE A 94 -7.46 -23.68 -8.17
C PHE A 94 -8.11 -24.97 -8.66
N THR A 95 -8.51 -25.83 -7.72
CA THR A 95 -9.12 -27.13 -8.00
C THR A 95 -10.44 -27.01 -8.75
N ASN A 96 -11.16 -25.91 -8.59
CA ASN A 96 -12.42 -25.63 -9.29
C ASN A 96 -12.26 -24.82 -10.59
N PHE A 97 -11.05 -24.59 -11.11
CA PHE A 97 -10.84 -23.91 -12.39
C PHE A 97 -10.57 -24.90 -13.54
N PHE A 98 -11.22 -24.64 -14.67
CA PHE A 98 -11.14 -25.46 -15.89
C PHE A 98 -11.03 -24.60 -17.14
N ALA A 99 -10.29 -25.09 -18.14
CA ALA A 99 -10.26 -24.50 -19.47
C ALA A 99 -10.90 -25.45 -20.49
N LEU A 100 -11.88 -24.94 -21.24
CA LEU A 100 -12.47 -25.60 -22.40
C LEU A 100 -12.08 -24.83 -23.66
N ILE A 101 -11.23 -25.44 -24.47
CA ILE A 101 -10.70 -24.83 -25.70
C ILE A 101 -11.29 -25.55 -26.90
N HIS A 102 -12.05 -24.84 -27.72
CA HIS A 102 -12.68 -25.37 -28.92
C HIS A 102 -11.85 -25.05 -30.15
N SER A 103 -11.91 -25.91 -31.16
CA SER A 103 -11.29 -25.67 -32.47
C SER A 103 -12.08 -26.39 -33.55
N THR A 104 -11.87 -25.99 -34.79
CA THR A 104 -12.42 -26.67 -35.96
C THR A 104 -11.25 -27.00 -36.89
N ASP A 105 -11.17 -28.24 -37.36
CA ASP A 105 -10.10 -28.65 -38.28
C ASP A 105 -10.39 -28.26 -39.74
N ASP A 106 -9.46 -28.57 -40.65
CA ASP A 106 -9.58 -28.21 -42.06
C ASP A 106 -10.71 -28.99 -42.80
N GLN A 107 -11.35 -29.96 -42.14
CA GLN A 107 -12.48 -30.74 -42.66
C GLN A 107 -13.82 -30.31 -42.01
N ASP A 108 -13.86 -29.13 -41.40
CA ASP A 108 -15.01 -28.61 -40.65
C ASP A 108 -15.43 -29.52 -39.48
N LYS A 109 -14.51 -30.34 -38.94
CA LYS A 109 -14.78 -31.16 -37.77
C LYS A 109 -14.44 -30.41 -36.49
N ASP A 110 -15.41 -30.35 -35.59
CA ASP A 110 -15.26 -29.74 -34.28
C ASP A 110 -14.44 -30.60 -33.33
N HIS A 111 -13.56 -29.96 -32.58
CA HIS A 111 -12.71 -30.55 -31.57
C HIS A 111 -12.70 -29.68 -30.31
N TRP A 112 -12.54 -30.32 -29.16
CA TRP A 112 -12.36 -29.61 -27.89
C TRP A 112 -11.24 -30.19 -27.07
N TYR A 113 -10.61 -29.33 -26.27
CA TYR A 113 -9.59 -29.69 -25.30
C TYR A 113 -10.08 -29.28 -23.92
N PHE A 114 -9.91 -30.16 -22.94
CA PHE A 114 -10.28 -29.91 -21.56
C PHE A 114 -9.07 -30.04 -20.64
N PHE A 115 -8.85 -29.04 -19.80
CA PHE A 115 -7.77 -29.01 -18.83
C PHE A 115 -8.26 -28.59 -17.46
N LYS A 116 -7.78 -29.28 -16.41
CA LYS A 116 -7.78 -28.78 -15.03
C LYS A 116 -6.66 -27.78 -14.82
N ALA A 117 -6.76 -26.95 -13.79
CA ALA A 117 -5.68 -26.04 -13.40
C ALA A 117 -4.31 -26.73 -13.24
N THR A 118 -4.28 -27.89 -12.60
CA THR A 118 -3.04 -28.69 -12.42
C THR A 118 -2.42 -29.14 -13.74
N GLU A 119 -3.24 -29.46 -14.73
CA GLU A 119 -2.79 -29.87 -16.05
C GLU A 119 -2.32 -28.67 -16.88
N ILE A 120 -2.96 -27.51 -16.72
CA ILE A 120 -2.50 -26.25 -17.33
C ILE A 120 -1.07 -25.93 -16.85
N ILE A 121 -0.83 -25.99 -15.54
CA ILE A 121 0.47 -25.68 -14.94
C ILE A 121 1.55 -26.66 -15.43
N LYS A 122 1.21 -27.94 -15.54
CA LYS A 122 2.15 -29.00 -15.90
C LYS A 122 2.47 -29.02 -17.41
N GLU A 123 1.47 -28.82 -18.25
CA GLU A 123 1.56 -29.11 -19.68
C GLU A 123 1.72 -27.85 -20.55
N LEU A 124 1.30 -26.67 -20.08
CA LEU A 124 1.36 -25.42 -20.85
C LEU A 124 2.58 -24.57 -20.46
N PRO A 125 3.31 -24.00 -21.44
CA PRO A 125 4.43 -23.11 -21.16
C PRO A 125 3.93 -21.81 -20.52
N LEU A 126 4.51 -21.46 -19.37
CA LEU A 126 4.37 -20.15 -18.74
C LEU A 126 5.21 -19.12 -19.52
N LYS A 127 4.58 -18.00 -19.87
CA LYS A 127 5.20 -16.89 -20.59
C LYS A 127 4.85 -15.57 -19.89
N ARG A 128 5.64 -14.55 -20.20
CA ARG A 128 5.53 -13.21 -19.64
C ARG A 128 5.13 -12.27 -20.77
N ASP A 129 4.16 -11.39 -20.56
CA ASP A 129 3.79 -10.38 -21.55
C ASP A 129 4.62 -9.10 -21.38
N LYS A 130 4.31 -8.06 -22.15
CA LYS A 130 5.02 -6.77 -22.11
C LYS A 130 4.75 -5.97 -20.82
N LEU A 131 3.69 -6.31 -20.08
CA LEU A 131 3.28 -5.68 -18.83
C LEU A 131 3.71 -6.51 -17.61
N ASP A 132 4.62 -7.46 -17.83
CA ASP A 132 5.14 -8.40 -16.85
C ASP A 132 4.10 -9.38 -16.27
N ASN A 133 2.92 -9.50 -16.91
CA ASN A 133 1.90 -10.46 -16.51
C ASN A 133 2.30 -11.86 -16.96
N LEU A 134 2.07 -12.83 -16.08
CA LEU A 134 2.34 -14.24 -16.34
C LEU A 134 1.10 -14.91 -16.94
N TYR A 135 1.29 -15.68 -18.01
CA TYR A 135 0.21 -16.43 -18.66
C TYR A 135 0.68 -17.79 -19.20
N TYR A 136 -0.19 -18.78 -19.11
CA TYR A 136 -0.05 -20.08 -19.77
C TYR A 136 -0.47 -19.97 -21.23
N SER A 137 0.35 -20.51 -22.14
CA SER A 137 0.14 -20.38 -23.58
C SER A 137 -0.23 -21.71 -24.24
N PHE A 138 -1.47 -21.83 -24.72
CA PHE A 138 -1.93 -22.99 -25.48
C PHE A 138 -1.66 -22.81 -26.97
N SER A 139 -1.04 -23.82 -27.59
CA SER A 139 -0.79 -23.88 -29.04
C SER A 139 -0.60 -25.35 -29.46
N VAL A 140 -1.31 -25.79 -30.50
CA VAL A 140 -1.11 -27.13 -31.06
C VAL A 140 0.11 -27.13 -32.00
N THR A 141 1.10 -27.97 -31.72
CA THR A 141 2.32 -28.12 -32.55
C THR A 141 2.62 -29.59 -32.80
N LYS A 142 3.55 -29.90 -33.73
CA LYS A 142 4.00 -31.29 -33.97
C LYS A 142 4.52 -32.00 -32.71
N LYS A 143 5.03 -31.25 -31.72
CA LYS A 143 5.54 -31.79 -30.44
C LYS A 143 4.50 -31.79 -29.33
N ARG A 144 3.40 -31.04 -29.46
CA ARG A 144 2.35 -30.86 -28.45
C ARG A 144 0.99 -30.94 -29.14
N ASP A 145 0.50 -32.15 -29.32
CA ASP A 145 -0.79 -32.42 -29.95
C ASP A 145 -1.95 -32.58 -28.95
N PHE A 146 -1.61 -32.68 -27.66
CA PHE A 146 -2.53 -32.80 -26.52
C PHE A 146 -3.61 -33.88 -26.73
N LYS A 147 -3.29 -34.97 -27.45
CA LYS A 147 -4.28 -36.02 -27.77
C LYS A 147 -5.02 -36.58 -26.56
N GLN A 148 -4.34 -36.69 -25.42
CA GLN A 148 -4.92 -37.19 -24.16
C GLN A 148 -5.96 -36.24 -23.52
N TYR A 149 -5.99 -34.97 -23.92
CA TYR A 149 -6.92 -33.95 -23.42
C TYR A 149 -7.97 -33.56 -24.47
N ARG A 150 -7.87 -34.11 -25.68
CA ARG A 150 -8.71 -33.80 -26.84
C ARG A 150 -9.90 -34.73 -26.93
N ASP A 151 -11.07 -34.18 -27.28
CA ASP A 151 -12.31 -34.90 -27.56
C ASP A 151 -12.75 -35.84 -26.43
N LEU A 152 -12.46 -35.46 -25.17
CA LEU A 152 -12.95 -36.18 -23.99
C LEU A 152 -14.48 -36.24 -24.02
N SER A 153 -15.06 -37.38 -23.63
CA SER A 153 -16.51 -37.52 -23.61
C SER A 153 -17.15 -36.47 -22.69
N HIS A 154 -18.33 -35.97 -23.05
CA HIS A 154 -19.03 -34.96 -22.22
C HIS A 154 -19.28 -35.49 -20.80
N THR A 155 -19.56 -36.79 -20.66
CA THR A 155 -19.73 -37.46 -19.37
C THR A 155 -18.45 -37.36 -18.54
N THR A 156 -17.30 -37.69 -19.12
CA THR A 156 -15.99 -37.61 -18.45
C THR A 156 -15.68 -36.19 -18.00
N ILE A 157 -15.91 -35.19 -18.86
CA ILE A 157 -15.71 -33.77 -18.50
C ILE A 157 -16.59 -33.39 -17.32
N ASN A 158 -17.88 -33.73 -17.38
CA ASN A 158 -18.83 -33.40 -16.33
C ASN A 158 -18.53 -34.14 -15.01
N ASP A 159 -18.04 -35.37 -15.07
CA ASP A 159 -17.64 -36.14 -13.89
C ASP A 159 -16.40 -35.52 -13.21
N ILE A 160 -15.39 -35.13 -13.99
CA ILE A 160 -14.19 -34.46 -13.47
C ILE A 160 -14.56 -33.13 -12.81
N ILE A 161 -15.38 -32.31 -13.47
CA ILE A 161 -15.82 -31.03 -12.90
C ILE A 161 -16.60 -31.27 -11.61
N THR A 162 -17.50 -32.26 -11.60
CA THR A 162 -18.29 -32.61 -10.41
C THR A 162 -17.41 -33.04 -9.25
N GLU A 163 -16.46 -33.95 -9.49
CA GLU A 163 -15.53 -34.44 -8.47
C GLU A 163 -14.70 -33.30 -7.88
N GLN A 164 -14.17 -32.42 -8.74
CA GLN A 164 -13.37 -31.28 -8.31
C GLN A 164 -14.19 -30.25 -7.54
N ILE A 165 -15.41 -29.91 -7.97
CA ILE A 165 -16.31 -29.04 -7.20
C ILE A 165 -16.59 -29.64 -5.81
N ILE A 166 -16.85 -30.95 -5.74
CA ILE A 166 -17.09 -31.66 -4.46
C ILE A 166 -15.82 -31.61 -3.59
N ASN A 167 -14.64 -31.83 -4.16
CA ASN A 167 -13.38 -31.79 -3.43
C ASN A 167 -13.06 -30.38 -2.94
N THR A 168 -13.28 -29.34 -3.75
CA THR A 168 -13.14 -27.94 -3.35
C THR A 168 -14.17 -27.57 -2.28
N SER A 169 -15.41 -28.04 -2.39
CA SER A 169 -16.45 -27.87 -1.37
C SER A 169 -16.03 -28.54 -0.06
N ARG A 170 -15.58 -29.80 -0.10
CA ARG A 170 -15.06 -30.53 1.06
C ARG A 170 -13.84 -29.85 1.68
N PHE A 171 -12.90 -29.37 0.86
CA PHE A 171 -11.74 -28.63 1.33
C PHE A 171 -12.18 -27.33 2.00
N ARG A 172 -13.03 -26.51 1.36
CA ARG A 172 -13.59 -25.30 1.98
C ARG A 172 -14.40 -25.62 3.23
N TYR A 173 -15.13 -26.72 3.25
CA TYR A 173 -15.80 -27.22 4.44
C TYR A 173 -14.81 -27.61 5.51
N GLN A 174 -13.73 -28.30 5.20
CA GLN A 174 -12.66 -28.63 6.15
C GLN A 174 -11.89 -27.40 6.61
N THR A 175 -11.69 -26.40 5.76
CA THR A 175 -11.06 -25.12 6.11
C THR A 175 -12.00 -24.26 6.94
N ILE A 176 -13.29 -24.25 6.62
CA ILE A 176 -14.31 -23.56 7.42
C ILE A 176 -14.55 -24.32 8.71
N ILE A 177 -14.55 -25.65 8.73
CA ILE A 177 -14.60 -26.47 9.94
C ILE A 177 -13.32 -26.26 10.71
N SER A 178 -12.13 -26.21 10.10
CA SER A 178 -10.89 -25.92 10.84
C SER A 178 -10.83 -24.49 11.33
N ASN A 179 -11.45 -23.52 10.65
CA ASN A 179 -11.53 -22.11 11.04
C ASN A 179 -12.70 -21.81 11.99
N ALA A 180 -13.78 -22.59 11.89
CA ALA A 180 -14.93 -22.56 12.77
C ALA A 180 -14.57 -23.33 14.04
N ASP A 181 -13.89 -24.46 13.97
CA ASP A 181 -13.18 -25.11 15.05
C ASP A 181 -12.06 -24.19 15.53
N ALA A 182 -11.34 -23.41 14.72
CA ALA A 182 -10.46 -22.37 15.29
C ALA A 182 -11.24 -21.33 16.14
N LYS A 183 -12.53 -21.09 15.84
CA LYS A 183 -13.47 -20.27 16.63
C LYS A 183 -14.28 -21.04 17.69
N TRP A 184 -14.33 -22.37 17.62
CA TRP A 184 -15.20 -23.29 18.34
C TRP A 184 -14.48 -24.58 18.74
N ILE A 185 -13.15 -24.54 18.88
CA ILE A 185 -12.37 -25.42 19.73
C ILE A 185 -12.93 -25.06 21.11
N LYS A 186 -14.04 -25.71 21.43
CA LYS A 186 -14.15 -26.40 22.69
C LYS A 186 -12.82 -27.11 22.80
N GLN A 187 -11.97 -26.55 23.66
CA GLN A 187 -10.84 -27.22 24.30
C GLN A 187 -11.10 -28.72 24.23
N GLU A 188 -10.51 -29.38 23.23
CA GLU A 188 -10.53 -30.83 23.22
C GLU A 188 -9.84 -31.23 24.51
N THR A 189 -10.40 -32.25 25.13
CA THR A 189 -10.30 -32.70 26.52
C THR A 189 -8.90 -32.75 27.17
N ALA A 190 -7.82 -32.50 26.43
CA ALA A 190 -6.46 -32.29 26.93
C ALA A 190 -6.27 -30.91 27.61
N ASP A 191 -6.74 -29.80 27.02
CA ASP A 191 -6.56 -28.44 27.59
C ASP A 191 -7.38 -28.21 28.86
N LYS A 192 -8.57 -28.83 28.94
CA LYS A 192 -9.37 -28.82 30.18
C LYS A 192 -8.64 -29.53 31.33
N ASN A 193 -7.95 -30.62 31.03
CA ASN A 193 -7.23 -31.41 32.03
C ASN A 193 -5.96 -30.68 32.51
N LEU A 194 -5.27 -29.95 31.62
CA LEU A 194 -4.09 -29.15 31.96
C LEU A 194 -4.44 -27.92 32.81
N ASN A 195 -5.49 -27.17 32.44
CA ASN A 195 -5.95 -26.07 33.28
C ASN A 195 -6.52 -26.58 34.62
N GLU A 196 -7.26 -27.69 34.65
CA GLU A 196 -7.71 -28.29 35.91
C GLU A 196 -6.55 -28.73 36.81
N GLN A 197 -5.52 -29.39 36.26
CA GLN A 197 -4.33 -29.78 37.04
C GLN A 197 -3.54 -28.56 37.53
N PHE A 198 -3.37 -27.55 36.67
CA PHE A 198 -2.76 -26.28 37.05
C PHE A 198 -3.57 -25.63 38.18
N HIS A 199 -4.89 -25.54 38.07
CA HIS A 199 -5.76 -24.96 39.10
C HIS A 199 -5.75 -25.73 40.43
N LYS A 200 -5.84 -27.08 40.38
CA LYS A 200 -5.73 -27.93 41.58
C LYS A 200 -4.42 -27.72 42.32
N SER A 201 -3.33 -27.39 41.62
CA SER A 201 -2.04 -27.14 42.26
C SER A 201 -2.00 -25.84 43.09
N PHE A 202 -3.01 -24.97 42.97
CA PHE A 202 -3.13 -23.71 43.71
C PHE A 202 -4.35 -23.62 44.64
N GLU A 203 -5.02 -24.75 44.88
CA GLU A 203 -6.16 -24.81 45.79
C GLU A 203 -5.73 -24.43 47.21
N GLY A 204 -6.46 -23.51 47.85
CA GLY A 204 -6.13 -22.98 49.18
C GLY A 204 -5.08 -21.86 49.22
N LEU A 205 -4.48 -21.47 48.09
CA LEU A 205 -3.57 -20.31 48.05
C LEU A 205 -4.30 -18.97 48.04
N HIS A 206 -3.60 -17.91 48.45
CA HIS A 206 -4.11 -16.55 48.36
C HIS A 206 -4.25 -16.09 46.90
N ILE A 207 -5.23 -15.24 46.57
CA ILE A 207 -5.46 -14.77 45.20
C ILE A 207 -4.20 -14.15 44.57
N VAL A 208 -3.43 -13.37 45.32
CA VAL A 208 -2.15 -12.81 44.87
C VAL A 208 -1.17 -13.89 44.40
N ASP A 209 -1.08 -15.01 45.12
CA ASP A 209 -0.21 -16.12 44.72
C ASP A 209 -0.73 -16.79 43.45
N LYS A 210 -2.04 -17.02 43.36
CA LYS A 210 -2.66 -17.61 42.17
C LYS A 210 -2.44 -16.74 40.93
N LEU A 211 -2.65 -15.42 41.06
CA LEU A 211 -2.41 -14.44 40.00
C LEU A 211 -0.94 -14.41 39.59
N TRP A 212 -0.04 -14.40 40.56
CA TRP A 212 1.40 -14.40 40.34
C TRP A 212 1.89 -15.65 39.59
N HIS A 213 1.37 -16.83 39.95
CA HIS A 213 1.66 -18.07 39.22
C HIS A 213 1.08 -18.06 37.79
N ALA A 214 -0.13 -17.52 37.61
CA ALA A 214 -0.76 -17.44 36.29
C ALA A 214 0.03 -16.54 35.33
N VAL A 215 0.46 -15.34 35.76
CA VAL A 215 1.25 -14.45 34.91
C VAL A 215 2.64 -15.00 34.60
N ARG A 216 3.23 -15.83 35.50
CA ARG A 216 4.54 -16.47 35.28
C ARG A 216 4.48 -17.74 34.44
N TYR A 217 3.31 -18.28 34.16
CA TYR A 217 3.17 -19.49 33.34
C TYR A 217 3.78 -19.31 31.94
N TYR A 218 3.67 -18.09 31.37
CA TYR A 218 4.22 -17.73 30.06
C TYR A 218 5.50 -16.91 30.14
N ARG A 219 6.24 -16.94 31.25
CA ARG A 219 7.42 -16.09 31.46
C ARG A 219 8.53 -16.27 30.41
N GLU A 220 8.53 -17.39 29.68
CA GLU A 220 9.50 -17.64 28.61
C GLU A 220 9.17 -16.87 27.32
N PHE A 221 7.95 -16.34 27.20
CA PHE A 221 7.55 -15.42 26.14
C PHE A 221 7.86 -13.99 26.57
N GLY A 222 8.43 -13.19 25.66
CA GLY A 222 8.67 -11.78 25.91
C GLY A 222 7.37 -11.00 26.07
N GLN A 223 6.31 -11.46 25.40
CA GLN A 223 4.95 -10.93 25.56
C GLN A 223 3.89 -12.00 25.29
N ILE A 224 2.78 -11.96 26.03
CA ILE A 224 1.63 -12.83 25.79
C ILE A 224 0.39 -12.02 25.46
N LEU A 225 -0.53 -12.63 24.69
CA LEU A 225 -1.83 -12.04 24.42
C LEU A 225 -2.66 -11.99 25.71
N ALA A 226 -3.24 -10.82 26.02
CA ALA A 226 -4.08 -10.65 27.22
C ALA A 226 -5.14 -11.74 27.36
N TRP A 227 -5.83 -12.08 26.27
CA TRP A 227 -6.89 -13.09 26.32
C TRP A 227 -6.36 -14.49 26.66
N ARG A 228 -5.13 -14.86 26.26
CA ARG A 228 -4.48 -16.14 26.65
C ARG A 228 -4.10 -16.18 28.12
N MET A 229 -3.58 -15.07 28.64
CA MET A 229 -3.33 -14.92 30.07
C MET A 229 -4.64 -15.00 30.88
N VAL A 230 -5.73 -14.44 30.33
CA VAL A 230 -7.09 -14.50 30.88
C VAL A 230 -7.77 -15.86 30.68
N GLU A 231 -7.22 -16.76 29.87
CA GLU A 231 -7.70 -18.15 29.79
C GLU A 231 -7.07 -19.03 30.87
N LYS A 232 -5.85 -18.71 31.34
CA LYS A 232 -5.12 -19.46 32.40
C LYS A 232 -5.71 -19.30 33.80
N MET A 233 -6.98 -19.00 33.93
CA MET A 233 -7.48 -18.24 35.05
C MET A 233 -7.71 -19.01 36.35
N ALA A 234 -6.81 -18.75 37.28
CA ALA A 234 -7.03 -18.60 38.72
C ALA A 234 -8.25 -17.73 39.16
N PHE A 235 -9.03 -17.21 38.21
CA PHE A 235 -10.07 -16.20 38.40
C PHE A 235 -11.49 -16.79 38.34
N ARG A 236 -11.62 -18.12 38.33
CA ARG A 236 -12.90 -18.81 38.53
C ARG A 236 -12.87 -19.54 39.86
N SER A 237 -13.35 -18.89 40.91
CA SER A 237 -13.60 -19.55 42.20
C SER A 237 -14.94 -20.30 42.17
N LYS A 238 -15.89 -19.80 41.38
CA LYS A 238 -17.23 -20.36 41.18
C LYS A 238 -17.58 -20.42 39.69
N ILE A 239 -18.54 -21.27 39.33
CA ILE A 239 -19.07 -21.39 37.95
C ILE A 239 -19.64 -20.06 37.44
N THR A 240 -20.16 -19.23 38.35
CA THR A 240 -20.74 -17.90 38.03
C THR A 240 -19.70 -16.83 37.76
N ASP A 241 -18.43 -17.07 38.07
CA ASP A 241 -17.36 -16.09 37.90
C ASP A 241 -17.01 -15.97 36.42
N GLN A 242 -17.06 -14.74 35.91
CA GLN A 242 -16.67 -14.42 34.55
C GLN A 242 -15.58 -13.36 34.58
N THR A 243 -14.47 -13.67 33.92
CA THR A 243 -13.44 -12.69 33.64
C THR A 243 -13.11 -12.73 32.15
N HIS A 244 -13.05 -11.56 31.52
CA HIS A 244 -12.75 -11.45 30.09
C HIS A 244 -11.98 -10.16 29.80
N TYR A 245 -11.24 -10.19 28.69
CA TYR A 245 -10.48 -9.06 28.19
C TYR A 245 -11.17 -8.42 26.98
N ASN A 246 -11.22 -7.09 26.92
CA ASN A 246 -11.71 -6.34 25.78
C ASN A 246 -11.13 -4.91 25.77
N LYS A 247 -10.52 -4.48 24.65
CA LYS A 247 -10.00 -3.11 24.45
C LYS A 247 -9.16 -2.61 25.64
N PHE A 248 -8.04 -3.28 25.89
CA PHE A 248 -7.12 -2.98 27.01
C PHE A 248 -7.73 -3.08 28.42
N THR A 249 -8.99 -3.51 28.52
CA THR A 249 -9.74 -3.59 29.78
C THR A 249 -9.92 -5.04 30.20
N LEU A 250 -9.50 -5.36 31.42
CA LEU A 250 -9.83 -6.61 32.11
C LEU A 250 -11.13 -6.42 32.89
N LYS A 251 -12.14 -7.21 32.59
CA LYS A 251 -13.45 -7.18 33.26
C LYS A 251 -13.64 -8.44 34.09
N SER A 252 -14.00 -8.31 35.36
CA SER A 252 -14.24 -9.47 36.24
C SER A 252 -15.49 -9.32 37.10
N THR A 253 -16.16 -10.45 37.36
CA THR A 253 -17.22 -10.58 38.37
C THR A 253 -16.76 -11.32 39.63
N ASN A 254 -15.51 -11.79 39.69
CA ASN A 254 -15.00 -12.52 40.84
C ASN A 254 -14.47 -11.55 41.90
N GLN A 255 -15.05 -11.66 43.09
CA GLN A 255 -14.80 -10.74 44.19
C GLN A 255 -13.35 -10.75 44.67
N GLU A 256 -12.64 -11.89 44.67
CA GLU A 256 -11.22 -11.93 45.12
C GLU A 256 -10.31 -11.06 44.24
N ILE A 257 -10.62 -10.92 42.95
CA ILE A 257 -9.85 -10.08 42.02
C ILE A 257 -10.24 -8.62 42.16
N ILE A 258 -11.53 -8.35 42.35
CA ILE A 258 -12.02 -7.01 42.64
C ILE A 258 -11.32 -6.51 43.91
N ASP A 259 -11.33 -7.31 44.99
CA ASP A 259 -10.66 -7.02 46.25
C ASP A 259 -9.15 -6.81 46.06
N PHE A 260 -8.49 -7.61 45.20
CA PHE A 260 -7.09 -7.41 44.84
C PHE A 260 -6.83 -6.03 44.23
N PHE A 261 -7.56 -5.65 43.18
CA PHE A 261 -7.35 -4.34 42.54
C PHE A 261 -7.77 -3.17 43.43
N GLU A 262 -8.72 -3.35 44.35
CA GLU A 262 -9.05 -2.35 45.38
C GLU A 262 -8.02 -2.29 46.52
N SER A 263 -7.19 -3.32 46.69
CA SER A 263 -6.14 -3.40 47.72
C SER A 263 -4.80 -2.78 47.31
N ILE A 264 -4.74 -2.21 46.09
CA ILE A 264 -3.58 -1.52 45.55
C ILE A 264 -3.93 -0.09 45.16
N THR A 265 -2.91 0.75 45.07
CA THR A 265 -2.99 2.09 44.47
C THR A 265 -1.82 2.24 43.51
N ILE A 266 -2.09 2.73 42.31
CA ILE A 266 -1.10 2.87 41.25
C ILE A 266 -1.00 4.36 40.95
N THR A 267 0.16 4.93 41.25
CA THR A 267 0.62 6.24 40.75
C THR A 267 1.88 5.97 39.93
N ASP A 268 2.95 6.74 40.11
CA ASP A 268 4.29 6.42 39.60
C ASP A 268 4.87 5.10 40.18
N GLU A 269 4.34 4.64 41.32
CA GLU A 269 4.71 3.39 41.96
C GLU A 269 3.45 2.64 42.43
N ILE A 270 3.56 1.31 42.54
CA ILE A 270 2.47 0.49 43.07
C ILE A 270 2.57 0.41 44.59
N ARG A 271 1.51 0.81 45.30
CA ARG A 271 1.45 0.76 46.77
C ARG A 271 0.33 -0.16 47.24
N LEU A 272 0.58 -0.91 48.31
CA LEU A 272 -0.43 -1.79 48.93
C LEU A 272 -1.29 -0.95 49.89
N SER A 273 -2.52 -0.64 49.50
CA SER A 273 -3.42 0.25 50.27
C SER A 273 -4.15 -0.47 51.42
N LYS A 274 -4.30 -1.80 51.34
CA LYS A 274 -4.95 -2.64 52.38
C LYS A 274 -3.99 -3.74 52.88
N PRO A 275 -3.04 -3.47 53.78
CA PRO A 275 -2.03 -4.45 54.21
C PRO A 275 -2.59 -5.76 54.78
N THR A 276 -3.76 -5.71 55.42
CA THR A 276 -4.45 -6.88 56.00
C THR A 276 -4.92 -7.89 54.95
N PHE A 277 -5.19 -7.44 53.71
CA PHE A 277 -5.53 -8.32 52.58
C PHE A 277 -4.41 -9.31 52.28
N TYR A 278 -3.14 -8.91 52.46
CA TYR A 278 -1.97 -9.70 52.09
C TYR A 278 -1.50 -10.69 53.17
N LYS A 279 -2.30 -10.91 54.22
CA LYS A 279 -1.92 -11.81 55.32
C LYS A 279 -1.69 -13.24 54.79
N GLY A 280 -0.48 -13.75 54.99
CA GLY A 280 -0.07 -15.08 54.51
C GLY A 280 0.63 -15.09 53.14
N VAL A 281 0.67 -13.96 52.42
CA VAL A 281 1.39 -13.83 51.15
C VAL A 281 2.87 -13.52 51.42
N LYS A 282 3.77 -14.37 50.92
CA LYS A 282 5.23 -14.08 50.94
C LYS A 282 5.57 -13.04 49.88
N ASN A 283 6.33 -12.00 50.26
CA ASN A 283 6.80 -10.90 49.40
C ASN A 283 5.67 -10.25 48.55
N PRO A 284 4.60 -9.73 49.18
CA PRO A 284 3.41 -9.28 48.46
C PRO A 284 3.72 -8.17 47.46
N GLN A 285 4.55 -7.19 47.84
CA GLN A 285 4.92 -6.08 46.96
C GLN A 285 5.57 -6.56 45.65
N LEU A 286 6.53 -7.48 45.72
CA LEU A 286 7.21 -8.03 44.55
C LEU A 286 6.21 -8.77 43.63
N LYS A 287 5.31 -9.55 44.21
CA LYS A 287 4.30 -10.29 43.44
C LYS A 287 3.30 -9.35 42.77
N VAL A 288 2.80 -8.35 43.49
CA VAL A 288 1.92 -7.32 42.93
C VAL A 288 2.60 -6.59 41.78
N ASN A 289 3.86 -6.17 41.96
CA ASN A 289 4.64 -5.51 40.91
C ASN A 289 4.77 -6.40 39.66
N GLU A 290 5.10 -7.68 39.82
CA GLU A 290 5.18 -8.63 38.71
C GLU A 290 3.83 -8.83 38.01
N ILE A 291 2.72 -8.93 38.76
CA ILE A 291 1.37 -9.07 38.20
C ILE A 291 1.02 -7.85 37.34
N ILE A 292 1.12 -6.64 37.90
CA ILE A 292 0.74 -5.41 37.17
C ILE A 292 1.65 -5.21 35.95
N ARG A 293 2.96 -5.43 36.09
CA ARG A 293 3.90 -5.31 34.98
C ARG A 293 3.56 -6.27 33.83
N GLN A 294 3.25 -7.54 34.13
CA GLN A 294 2.88 -8.52 33.12
C GLN A 294 1.52 -8.22 32.47
N LEU A 295 0.57 -7.69 33.24
CA LEU A 295 -0.71 -7.21 32.72
C LEU A 295 -0.50 -6.06 31.73
N ASN A 296 0.27 -5.03 32.09
CA ASN A 296 0.57 -3.90 31.21
C ASN A 296 1.35 -4.34 29.96
N GLN A 297 2.35 -5.23 30.10
CA GLN A 297 3.09 -5.83 28.98
C GLN A 297 2.16 -6.58 28.02
N SER A 298 1.08 -7.17 28.51
CA SER A 298 0.07 -7.85 27.70
C SER A 298 -1.02 -6.90 27.16
N CYS A 299 -0.80 -5.58 27.19
CA CYS A 299 -1.74 -4.54 26.81
C CYS A 299 -3.01 -4.49 27.70
N VAL A 300 -2.90 -4.74 29.00
CA VAL A 300 -4.00 -4.50 29.96
C VAL A 300 -3.68 -3.25 30.78
N SER A 301 -4.43 -2.18 30.57
CA SER A 301 -4.24 -0.87 31.22
C SER A 301 -5.40 -0.48 32.14
N ILE A 302 -6.54 -1.15 32.04
CA ILE A 302 -7.75 -0.84 32.82
C ILE A 302 -8.30 -2.12 33.44
N PHE A 303 -8.70 -2.05 34.71
CA PHE A 303 -9.54 -3.05 35.36
C PHE A 303 -10.95 -2.50 35.59
N ASN A 304 -11.96 -3.35 35.44
CA ASN A 304 -13.36 -3.01 35.65
C ASN A 304 -14.10 -4.16 36.36
N GLY A 305 -14.43 -3.95 37.64
CA GLY A 305 -15.25 -4.84 38.44
C GLY A 305 -16.75 -4.61 38.20
N LYS A 306 -17.56 -5.67 38.27
CA LYS A 306 -19.02 -5.56 38.10
C LYS A 306 -19.62 -4.58 39.11
N GLY A 307 -20.20 -3.49 38.61
CA GLY A 307 -20.84 -2.45 39.46
C GLY A 307 -19.87 -1.50 40.16
N GLN A 308 -18.57 -1.57 39.82
CA GLN A 308 -17.52 -0.71 40.36
C GLN A 308 -17.07 0.34 39.32
N GLU A 309 -16.39 1.38 39.80
CA GLU A 309 -15.67 2.32 38.93
C GLU A 309 -14.48 1.65 38.24
N LYS A 310 -14.05 2.20 37.09
CA LYS A 310 -12.87 1.71 36.37
C LYS A 310 -11.61 2.07 37.14
N ILE A 311 -10.71 1.11 37.31
CA ILE A 311 -9.40 1.30 37.92
C ILE A 311 -8.36 1.35 36.81
N HIS A 312 -7.61 2.46 36.71
CA HIS A 312 -6.47 2.56 35.82
C HIS A 312 -5.28 1.83 36.46
N ILE A 313 -4.69 0.88 35.72
CA ILE A 313 -3.60 0.04 36.21
C ILE A 313 -2.32 0.15 35.38
N SER A 314 -2.26 1.14 34.49
CA SER A 314 -1.04 1.50 33.77
C SER A 314 0.00 2.01 34.75
N ILE A 315 1.21 1.46 34.73
CA ILE A 315 2.36 2.09 35.35
C ILE A 315 2.88 3.12 34.35
N ASP A 316 2.85 4.40 34.73
CA ASP A 316 3.56 5.44 33.98
C ASP A 316 5.06 5.20 34.19
N ASP A 317 5.79 4.85 33.13
CA ASP A 317 7.25 4.83 33.17
C ASP A 317 7.74 6.26 32.87
N PRO A 318 8.21 7.03 33.86
CA PRO A 318 8.55 8.44 33.67
C PRO A 318 9.78 8.64 32.78
N GLY A 319 10.52 7.56 32.46
CA GLY A 319 11.68 7.57 31.58
C GLY A 319 11.36 7.14 30.14
N GLN A 320 11.98 7.80 29.16
CA GLN A 320 12.04 7.24 27.81
C GLN A 320 12.88 5.96 27.82
N CYS A 321 12.31 4.87 27.30
CA CYS A 321 13.03 3.61 27.14
C CYS A 321 14.24 3.79 26.20
N ASP A 322 15.45 3.48 26.69
CA ASP A 322 16.71 3.61 25.94
C ASP A 322 17.08 2.34 25.13
N CYS A 323 16.08 1.55 24.72
CA CYS A 323 16.33 0.32 23.95
C CYS A 323 16.51 0.60 22.45
N ALA A 324 17.20 -0.31 21.74
CA ALA A 324 17.46 -0.17 20.31
C ALA A 324 16.18 -0.02 19.46
N MET A 325 15.06 -0.64 19.87
CA MET A 325 13.77 -0.50 19.18
C MET A 325 13.17 0.89 19.32
N CYS A 326 13.22 1.50 20.51
CA CYS A 326 12.72 2.86 20.71
C CYS A 326 13.55 3.89 19.93
N HIS A 327 14.87 3.67 19.81
CA HIS A 327 15.73 4.46 18.92
C HIS A 327 15.37 4.27 17.45
N TYR A 328 15.09 3.04 17.01
CA TYR A 328 14.63 2.80 15.63
C TYR A 328 13.29 3.47 15.33
N GLU A 329 12.31 3.32 16.24
CA GLU A 329 10.96 3.88 16.10
C GLU A 329 10.95 5.42 16.14
N SER A 330 11.93 6.03 16.80
CA SER A 330 12.18 7.47 16.80
C SER A 330 13.20 7.92 15.76
N LEU A 331 13.49 7.09 14.74
CA LEU A 331 14.38 7.40 13.60
C LEU A 331 15.85 7.70 13.96
N ALA A 332 16.29 7.39 15.18
CA ALA A 332 17.69 7.42 15.62
C ALA A 332 18.44 6.15 15.14
N PHE A 333 18.49 5.94 13.83
CA PHE A 333 18.98 4.71 13.19
C PHE A 333 20.42 4.36 13.57
N ARG A 334 21.31 5.34 13.68
CA ARG A 334 22.69 5.12 14.13
C ARG A 334 22.73 4.58 15.56
N THR A 335 22.02 5.19 16.49
CA THR A 335 22.00 4.75 17.89
C THR A 335 21.36 3.38 18.03
N ALA A 336 20.31 3.10 17.25
CA ALA A 336 19.71 1.78 17.15
C ALA A 336 20.72 0.73 16.64
N PHE A 337 21.48 1.07 15.61
CA PHE A 337 22.55 0.20 15.07
C PHE A 337 23.65 -0.05 16.10
N GLU A 338 24.23 1.00 16.69
CA GLU A 338 25.32 0.91 17.67
C GLU A 338 24.91 0.04 18.87
N LYS A 339 23.70 0.25 19.42
CA LYS A 339 23.18 -0.58 20.51
C LYS A 339 22.99 -2.04 20.12
N SER A 340 22.67 -2.33 18.87
CA SER A 340 22.49 -3.70 18.37
C SER A 340 23.80 -4.44 18.14
N GLN A 341 24.93 -3.73 18.10
CA GLN A 341 26.27 -4.32 18.01
C GLN A 341 26.85 -4.71 19.38
N LEU A 342 26.33 -4.15 20.47
CA LEU A 342 26.80 -4.46 21.82
C LEU A 342 26.44 -5.90 22.22
N VAL A 343 27.26 -6.48 23.10
CA VAL A 343 27.02 -7.80 23.70
C VAL A 343 26.16 -7.59 24.96
N ALA A 344 25.07 -8.35 25.09
CA ALA A 344 24.10 -8.18 26.17
C ALA A 344 24.64 -8.63 27.55
N PRO A 345 24.53 -7.79 28.61
CA PRO A 345 24.87 -8.19 29.98
C PRO A 345 23.73 -8.89 30.74
N ASP A 346 22.45 -8.69 30.39
CA ASP A 346 21.26 -9.26 31.08
C ASP A 346 20.15 -9.72 30.09
N ASP A 347 19.36 -10.73 30.47
CA ASP A 347 18.38 -11.48 29.62
C ASP A 347 18.90 -11.70 28.20
N VAL A 348 20.02 -12.43 28.13
CA VAL A 348 20.92 -12.45 26.97
C VAL A 348 20.18 -12.81 25.68
N TYR A 349 19.18 -13.71 25.73
CA TYR A 349 18.50 -14.16 24.51
C TYR A 349 17.52 -13.13 23.94
N TYR A 350 16.65 -12.53 24.76
CA TYR A 350 15.68 -11.54 24.24
C TYR A 350 16.35 -10.23 23.85
N THR A 351 17.46 -9.88 24.50
CA THR A 351 18.30 -8.75 24.10
C THR A 351 19.00 -9.03 22.77
N GLU A 352 19.57 -10.22 22.56
CA GLU A 352 20.20 -10.57 21.29
C GLU A 352 19.20 -10.78 20.15
N LEU A 353 18.01 -11.31 20.44
CA LEU A 353 16.89 -11.34 19.49
C LEU A 353 16.44 -9.93 19.07
N LEU A 354 16.41 -8.99 20.03
CA LEU A 354 16.14 -7.58 19.72
C LEU A 354 17.22 -7.00 18.81
N SER A 355 18.50 -7.20 19.13
CA SER A 355 19.63 -6.78 18.28
C SER A 355 19.52 -7.35 16.87
N ALA A 356 19.20 -8.64 16.75
CA ALA A 356 18.97 -9.29 15.45
C ALA A 356 17.82 -8.63 14.69
N HIS A 357 16.70 -8.32 15.36
CA HIS A 357 15.55 -7.68 14.73
C HIS A 357 15.88 -6.27 14.21
N ILE A 358 16.61 -5.46 14.98
CA ILE A 358 17.02 -4.12 14.54
C ILE A 358 17.99 -4.20 13.36
N LEU A 359 18.96 -5.11 13.39
CA LEU A 359 19.87 -5.34 12.27
C LEU A 359 19.11 -5.78 11.00
N PHE A 360 18.08 -6.61 11.15
CA PHE A 360 17.19 -6.99 10.04
C PHE A 360 16.43 -5.77 9.49
N LEU A 361 15.81 -4.96 10.36
CA LEU A 361 15.08 -3.75 9.97
C LEU A 361 15.97 -2.68 9.30
N LEU A 362 17.27 -2.69 9.61
CA LEU A 362 18.28 -1.82 9.01
C LEU A 362 18.97 -2.47 7.80
N GLY A 363 18.55 -3.64 7.32
CA GLY A 363 19.12 -4.30 6.14
C GLY A 363 20.47 -5.01 6.35
N HIS A 364 20.97 -5.09 7.58
CA HIS A 364 22.19 -5.82 7.94
C HIS A 364 21.92 -7.32 8.15
N TYR A 365 21.45 -7.99 7.10
CA TYR A 365 20.98 -9.38 7.18
C TYR A 365 22.06 -10.37 7.65
N THR A 366 23.32 -10.21 7.21
CA THR A 366 24.43 -11.08 7.65
C THR A 366 24.71 -10.94 9.15
N SER A 367 24.78 -9.71 9.68
CA SER A 367 24.99 -9.48 11.11
C SER A 367 23.80 -9.99 11.93
N SER A 368 22.58 -9.76 11.44
CA SER A 368 21.35 -10.29 12.04
C SER A 368 21.38 -11.82 12.11
N LYS A 369 21.80 -12.49 11.02
CA LYS A 369 21.95 -13.95 10.95
C LYS A 369 22.91 -14.48 12.02
N LEU A 370 24.09 -13.88 12.16
CA LEU A 370 25.09 -14.29 13.16
C LEU A 370 24.54 -14.20 14.60
N LYS A 371 23.78 -13.14 14.90
CA LYS A 371 23.12 -13.01 16.22
C LYS A 371 22.09 -14.12 16.44
N LEU A 372 21.29 -14.47 15.43
CA LEU A 372 20.33 -15.58 15.53
C LEU A 372 21.01 -16.94 15.70
N GLU A 373 22.08 -17.21 14.95
CA GLU A 373 22.86 -18.45 15.07
C GLU A 373 23.43 -18.61 16.49
N TRP A 374 23.93 -17.52 17.06
CA TRP A 374 24.40 -17.49 18.45
C TRP A 374 23.26 -17.84 19.43
N VAL A 375 22.09 -17.19 19.31
CA VAL A 375 20.93 -17.49 20.18
C VAL A 375 20.49 -18.95 20.04
N ILE A 376 20.42 -19.49 18.81
CA ILE A 376 20.04 -20.88 18.54
C ILE A 376 21.00 -21.86 19.24
N ASN A 377 22.30 -21.57 19.24
CA ASN A 377 23.30 -22.45 19.84
C ASN A 377 23.29 -22.38 21.36
N GLU A 378 23.20 -21.18 21.95
CA GLU A 378 23.22 -21.01 23.40
C GLU A 378 21.94 -21.50 24.08
N THR A 379 20.77 -21.27 23.46
CA THR A 379 19.48 -21.74 23.99
C THR A 379 19.36 -23.27 24.00
N LYS A 380 20.03 -23.96 23.06
CA LYS A 380 20.15 -25.43 23.10
C LYS A 380 20.93 -25.92 24.33
N ALA A 381 21.95 -25.17 24.75
CA ALA A 381 22.77 -25.52 25.92
C ALA A 381 22.06 -25.20 27.24
N SER A 382 21.40 -24.04 27.34
CA SER A 382 20.71 -23.57 28.56
C SER A 382 19.31 -24.17 28.78
N LYS A 383 18.72 -24.79 27.75
CA LYS A 383 17.34 -25.30 27.72
C LYS A 383 16.26 -24.20 27.73
N ASP A 384 16.58 -22.99 27.32
CA ASP A 384 15.60 -21.91 27.11
C ASP A 384 14.94 -22.02 25.72
N LEU A 385 13.96 -22.92 25.64
CA LEU A 385 13.43 -23.44 24.38
C LEU A 385 12.62 -22.43 23.54
N VAL A 386 11.87 -21.52 24.20
CA VAL A 386 11.01 -20.53 23.54
C VAL A 386 11.82 -19.50 22.76
N PRO A 387 12.77 -18.76 23.35
CA PRO A 387 13.61 -17.82 22.60
C PRO A 387 14.45 -18.53 21.54
N GLY A 388 14.89 -19.77 21.80
CA GLY A 388 15.58 -20.60 20.81
C GLY A 388 14.71 -20.88 19.57
N TYR A 389 13.46 -21.27 19.76
CA TYR A 389 12.53 -21.48 18.64
C TYR A 389 12.20 -20.19 17.89
N ILE A 390 12.00 -19.07 18.60
CA ILE A 390 11.81 -17.75 17.97
C ILE A 390 13.03 -17.39 17.10
N ALA A 391 14.25 -17.67 17.57
CA ALA A 391 15.46 -17.46 16.79
C ALA A 391 15.47 -18.30 15.51
N VAL A 392 15.07 -19.58 15.58
CA VAL A 392 14.91 -20.46 14.42
C VAL A 392 13.86 -19.91 13.43
N HIS A 393 12.73 -19.43 13.94
CA HIS A 393 11.68 -18.81 13.12
C HIS A 393 12.19 -17.57 12.38
N ASN A 394 12.87 -16.65 13.08
CA ASN A 394 13.46 -15.47 12.46
C ASN A 394 14.59 -15.82 11.47
N PHE A 395 15.35 -16.88 11.76
CA PHE A 395 16.43 -17.34 10.89
C PHE A 395 15.89 -17.80 9.53
N GLU A 396 14.76 -18.51 9.53
CA GLU A 396 14.04 -18.92 8.32
C GLU A 396 13.65 -17.69 7.45
N ILE A 397 13.21 -16.59 8.07
CA ILE A 397 12.88 -15.33 7.38
C ILE A 397 14.12 -14.69 6.75
N ILE A 398 15.26 -14.68 7.46
CA ILE A 398 16.53 -14.16 6.91
C ILE A 398 17.00 -15.00 5.73
N GLN A 399 16.92 -16.33 5.80
CA GLN A 399 17.36 -17.21 4.71
C GLN A 399 16.61 -16.91 3.41
N ARG A 400 15.29 -16.66 3.49
CA ARG A 400 14.51 -16.19 2.34
C ARG A 400 14.99 -14.85 1.81
N SER A 401 15.33 -13.93 2.70
CA SER A 401 15.82 -12.57 2.35
C SER A 401 17.22 -12.60 1.71
N LEU A 402 18.05 -13.60 2.06
CA LEU A 402 19.37 -13.85 1.49
C LEU A 402 19.34 -14.80 0.27
N HIS A 403 18.16 -15.26 -0.16
CA HIS A 403 17.98 -16.24 -1.24
C HIS A 403 18.76 -17.55 -1.03
N GLU A 404 18.84 -18.03 0.21
CA GLU A 404 19.49 -19.32 0.54
C GLU A 404 18.54 -20.49 0.25
N ASN A 405 19.08 -21.60 -0.30
CA ASN A 405 18.28 -22.76 -0.74
C ASN A 405 17.85 -23.71 0.40
N GLN A 406 18.36 -23.54 1.62
CA GLN A 406 17.99 -24.37 2.76
C GLN A 406 16.79 -23.73 3.47
N THR A 407 15.70 -24.50 3.60
CA THR A 407 14.54 -24.12 4.38
C THR A 407 14.52 -24.92 5.67
N VAL A 408 14.31 -24.22 6.80
CA VAL A 408 14.13 -24.87 8.10
C VAL A 408 12.68 -25.32 8.22
N ASP A 409 12.45 -26.61 8.50
CA ASP A 409 11.12 -27.11 8.83
C ASP A 409 10.77 -26.76 10.27
N LEU A 410 10.08 -25.63 10.45
CA LEU A 410 9.65 -25.13 11.75
C LEU A 410 8.73 -26.12 12.50
N ASN A 411 7.90 -26.87 11.78
CA ASN A 411 7.02 -27.86 12.41
C ASN A 411 7.83 -29.01 13.01
N TYR A 412 8.83 -29.48 12.28
CA TYR A 412 9.75 -30.50 12.79
C TYR A 412 10.56 -30.00 13.99
N GLU A 413 11.06 -28.76 13.96
CA GLU A 413 11.78 -28.19 15.11
C GLU A 413 10.88 -28.03 16.34
N LEU A 414 9.61 -27.64 16.17
CA LEU A 414 8.65 -27.50 17.27
C LEU A 414 8.34 -28.83 17.96
N LEU A 415 8.25 -29.91 17.19
CA LEU A 415 7.96 -31.26 17.71
C LEU A 415 9.04 -31.74 18.70
N LYS A 416 10.30 -31.37 18.47
CA LYS A 416 11.45 -31.76 19.32
C LYS A 416 11.45 -31.11 20.70
N LEU A 417 10.77 -29.98 20.87
CA LEU A 417 10.82 -29.21 22.11
C LEU A 417 10.00 -29.90 23.21
N PRO A 418 10.55 -30.17 24.41
CA PRO A 418 9.78 -30.69 25.54
C PRO A 418 8.96 -29.57 26.24
N LEU A 419 8.08 -28.91 25.49
CA LEU A 419 7.17 -27.87 25.97
C LEU A 419 5.75 -28.42 26.16
N GLU A 420 5.01 -27.82 27.11
CA GLU A 420 3.58 -28.06 27.29
C GLU A 420 2.78 -27.69 26.03
N SER A 421 1.64 -28.36 25.81
CA SER A 421 0.79 -28.21 24.61
C SER A 421 0.43 -26.75 24.33
N ASP A 422 0.04 -26.00 25.35
CA ASP A 422 -0.39 -24.61 25.23
C ASP A 422 0.72 -23.70 24.72
N LYS A 423 1.95 -23.89 25.24
CA LYS A 423 3.13 -23.13 24.78
C LYS A 423 3.49 -23.49 23.35
N LYS A 424 3.41 -24.79 22.99
CA LYS A 424 3.59 -25.25 21.60
C LYS A 424 2.54 -24.66 20.67
N GLN A 425 1.29 -24.54 21.09
CA GLN A 425 0.22 -23.98 20.26
C GLN A 425 0.47 -22.51 19.92
N ILE A 426 0.99 -21.72 20.88
CA ILE A 426 1.37 -20.33 20.62
C ILE A 426 2.50 -20.27 19.59
N LEU A 427 3.58 -21.03 19.79
CA LEU A 427 4.70 -21.08 18.84
C LEU A 427 4.28 -21.56 17.46
N LYS A 428 3.42 -22.58 17.39
CA LYS A 428 2.82 -23.07 16.15
C LYS A 428 2.05 -21.96 15.43
N SER A 429 1.26 -21.17 16.17
CA SER A 429 0.48 -20.07 15.58
C SER A 429 1.34 -18.94 15.00
N ILE A 430 2.54 -18.75 15.55
CA ILE A 430 3.55 -17.83 15.00
C ILE A 430 4.15 -18.42 13.73
N SER A 431 4.64 -19.67 13.77
CA SER A 431 5.33 -20.29 12.63
C SER A 431 4.42 -20.56 11.44
N GLU A 432 3.16 -20.95 11.67
CA GLU A 432 2.16 -21.16 10.62
C GLU A 432 1.47 -19.86 10.18
N ARG A 433 1.82 -18.72 10.78
CA ARG A 433 1.20 -17.40 10.53
C ARG A 433 -0.31 -17.36 10.80
N SER A 434 -0.89 -18.37 11.46
CA SER A 434 -2.33 -18.42 11.72
C SER A 434 -2.79 -17.29 12.62
N LEU A 435 -1.99 -16.90 13.62
CA LEU A 435 -2.30 -15.75 14.48
C LEU A 435 -2.32 -14.42 13.69
N LEU A 436 -1.35 -14.20 12.81
CA LEU A 436 -1.32 -13.02 11.95
C LEU A 436 -2.52 -13.01 10.99
N ASN A 437 -2.90 -14.17 10.47
CA ASN A 437 -4.08 -14.31 9.62
C ASN A 437 -5.38 -14.01 10.38
N ASP A 438 -5.50 -14.40 11.65
CA ASP A 438 -6.66 -14.05 12.48
C ASP A 438 -6.79 -12.53 12.68
N TYR A 439 -5.67 -11.83 12.90
CA TYR A 439 -5.65 -10.38 12.92
C TYR A 439 -6.01 -9.80 11.56
N ARG A 440 -5.46 -10.32 10.46
CA ARG A 440 -5.77 -9.88 9.10
C ARG A 440 -7.27 -9.99 8.80
N VAL A 441 -7.90 -11.12 9.11
CA VAL A 441 -9.34 -11.34 8.91
C VAL A 441 -10.17 -10.34 9.73
N SER A 442 -9.75 -10.10 10.98
CA SER A 442 -10.43 -9.14 11.86
C SER A 442 -10.29 -7.70 11.35
N VAL A 443 -9.10 -7.33 10.89
CA VAL A 443 -8.79 -6.02 10.30
C VAL A 443 -9.57 -5.83 9.00
N ASP A 444 -9.61 -6.83 8.12
CA ASP A 444 -10.32 -6.77 6.84
C ASP A 444 -11.82 -6.56 7.04
N LYS A 445 -12.40 -7.26 8.01
CA LYS A 445 -13.80 -7.06 8.38
C LYS A 445 -14.05 -5.62 8.84
N LEU A 446 -13.24 -5.10 9.76
CA LEU A 446 -13.41 -3.73 10.28
C LEU A 446 -13.12 -2.66 9.22
N TYR A 447 -12.14 -2.91 8.36
CA TYR A 447 -11.78 -2.08 7.22
C TYR A 447 -12.93 -1.94 6.22
N LEU A 448 -13.52 -3.07 5.80
CA LEU A 448 -14.69 -3.08 4.92
C LEU A 448 -15.87 -2.36 5.56
N GLN A 449 -16.11 -2.59 6.86
CA GLN A 449 -17.15 -1.86 7.60
C GLN A 449 -16.92 -0.34 7.56
N ILE A 450 -15.72 0.15 7.81
CA ILE A 450 -15.42 1.60 7.77
C ILE A 450 -15.61 2.17 6.35
N LYS A 451 -15.21 1.43 5.32
CA LYS A 451 -15.41 1.86 3.92
C LYS A 451 -16.88 1.90 3.52
N GLU A 452 -17.65 0.87 3.89
CA GLU A 452 -19.10 0.87 3.68
C GLU A 452 -19.78 2.04 4.40
N LEU A 453 -19.33 2.42 5.59
CA LEU A 453 -19.87 3.57 6.30
C LEU A 453 -19.58 4.90 5.58
N LYS A 454 -18.44 5.00 4.89
CA LYS A 454 -18.10 6.17 4.06
C LYS A 454 -18.97 6.25 2.80
N ASP A 455 -19.26 5.11 2.18
CA ASP A 455 -19.97 5.05 0.90
C ASP A 455 -21.50 5.20 1.04
N ARG A 456 -22.03 5.02 2.25
CA ARG A 456 -23.46 5.26 2.54
C ARG A 456 -23.68 6.77 2.71
N ASP A 457 -24.61 7.35 1.96
CA ASP A 457 -25.06 8.76 2.05
C ASP A 457 -25.72 9.15 3.40
N LEU A 458 -25.52 8.36 4.47
CA LEU A 458 -26.16 8.51 5.77
C LEU A 458 -25.12 8.81 6.86
N ASN A 459 -25.49 9.72 7.78
CA ASN A 459 -24.69 10.15 8.92
C ASN A 459 -24.42 9.00 9.93
N TYR A 460 -23.37 8.21 9.74
CA TYR A 460 -22.92 7.14 10.65
C TYR A 460 -21.65 7.47 11.42
N SER A 461 -21.53 7.02 12.67
CA SER A 461 -20.31 7.14 13.48
C SER A 461 -19.31 6.02 13.15
N THR A 462 -18.04 6.36 12.96
CA THR A 462 -16.94 5.39 12.80
C THR A 462 -16.17 5.14 14.11
N GLY A 463 -16.35 5.99 15.13
CA GLY A 463 -15.56 6.02 16.38
C GLY A 463 -15.42 4.68 17.09
N GLN A 464 -16.51 3.95 17.29
CA GLN A 464 -16.43 2.64 17.97
C GLN A 464 -15.68 1.59 17.15
N THR A 465 -15.79 1.65 15.82
CA THR A 465 -15.19 0.69 14.88
C THR A 465 -13.70 0.97 14.71
N ILE A 466 -13.30 2.25 14.58
CA ILE A 466 -11.89 2.63 14.52
C ILE A 466 -11.17 2.28 15.83
N GLU A 467 -11.81 2.47 16.99
CA GLU A 467 -11.23 2.07 18.28
C GLU A 467 -11.07 0.55 18.41
N LYS A 468 -12.02 -0.24 17.89
CA LYS A 468 -11.85 -1.71 17.82
C LYS A 468 -10.68 -2.10 16.94
N LEU A 469 -10.53 -1.44 15.79
CA LEU A 469 -9.44 -1.67 14.86
C LEU A 469 -8.10 -1.30 15.50
N ARG A 470 -8.00 -0.12 16.09
CA ARG A 470 -6.83 0.36 16.83
C ARG A 470 -6.38 -0.64 17.90
N SER A 471 -7.28 -1.13 18.74
CA SER A 471 -6.93 -2.16 19.73
C SER A 471 -6.36 -3.43 19.09
N LYS A 472 -6.92 -3.90 17.97
CA LYS A 472 -6.43 -5.10 17.27
C LYS A 472 -5.04 -4.90 16.66
N ILE A 473 -4.80 -3.72 16.09
CA ILE A 473 -3.49 -3.37 15.51
C ILE A 473 -2.43 -3.26 16.60
N ILE A 474 -2.73 -2.60 17.71
CA ILE A 474 -1.83 -2.48 18.87
C ILE A 474 -1.53 -3.86 19.47
N GLU A 475 -2.56 -4.71 19.68
CA GLU A 475 -2.38 -6.09 20.17
C GLU A 475 -1.44 -6.90 19.27
N CYS A 476 -1.66 -6.85 17.95
CA CYS A 476 -0.81 -7.52 16.97
C CYS A 476 0.63 -6.98 17.01
N TYR A 477 0.78 -5.66 16.92
CA TYR A 477 2.08 -5.00 16.89
C TYR A 477 2.91 -5.32 18.13
N PHE A 478 2.36 -5.13 19.33
CA PHE A 478 3.10 -5.37 20.56
C PHE A 478 3.36 -6.86 20.78
N PHE A 479 2.44 -7.78 20.45
CA PHE A 479 2.71 -9.22 20.60
C PHE A 479 3.93 -9.67 19.79
N TYR A 480 4.01 -9.33 18.51
CA TYR A 480 5.15 -9.72 17.66
C TYR A 480 6.42 -8.94 18.04
N ARG A 481 6.31 -7.65 18.38
CA ARG A 481 7.43 -6.81 18.85
C ARG A 481 8.02 -7.32 20.16
N GLY A 482 7.18 -7.69 21.12
CA GLY A 482 7.56 -8.16 22.45
C GLY A 482 8.23 -9.54 22.39
N ASN A 483 7.78 -10.41 21.48
CA ASN A 483 8.44 -11.69 21.21
C ASN A 483 9.60 -11.59 20.21
N ARG A 484 9.96 -10.38 19.75
CA ARG A 484 11.08 -10.14 18.81
C ARG A 484 10.94 -10.91 17.49
N CYS A 485 9.72 -11.20 17.07
CA CYS A 485 9.45 -11.78 15.76
C CYS A 485 9.64 -10.72 14.68
N PHE A 486 10.24 -11.11 13.54
CA PHE A 486 10.53 -10.16 12.47
C PHE A 486 9.26 -9.71 11.75
N PHE A 487 9.15 -8.40 11.51
CA PHE A 487 8.07 -7.84 10.70
C PHE A 487 8.33 -8.08 9.20
N THR A 488 7.41 -8.79 8.56
CA THR A 488 7.39 -9.06 7.12
C THR A 488 6.39 -8.13 6.41
N ASN A 489 6.36 -8.18 5.07
CA ASN A 489 5.43 -7.39 4.25
C ASN A 489 3.93 -7.61 4.59
N GLU A 490 3.58 -8.72 5.23
CA GLU A 490 2.20 -8.99 5.68
C GLU A 490 1.75 -8.03 6.78
N PHE A 491 2.67 -7.56 7.63
CA PHE A 491 2.39 -6.55 8.65
C PHE A 491 2.11 -5.18 8.02
N GLU A 492 2.92 -4.80 7.02
CA GLU A 492 2.75 -3.53 6.30
C GLU A 492 1.36 -3.42 5.69
N LEU A 493 0.81 -4.51 5.11
CA LEU A 493 -0.55 -4.51 4.56
C LEU A 493 -1.63 -4.23 5.61
N ILE A 494 -1.47 -4.81 6.81
CA ILE A 494 -2.41 -4.61 7.92
C ILE A 494 -2.32 -3.17 8.44
N PHE A 495 -1.10 -2.63 8.55
CA PHE A 495 -0.85 -1.25 8.95
C PHE A 495 -1.38 -0.24 7.91
N GLU A 496 -1.21 -0.48 6.62
CA GLU A 496 -1.77 0.36 5.55
C GLU A 496 -3.30 0.43 5.62
N LYS A 497 -3.97 -0.70 5.85
CA LYS A 497 -5.43 -0.74 6.05
C LYS A 497 -5.85 0.09 7.28
N TYR A 498 -5.06 0.04 8.35
CA TYR A 498 -5.29 0.85 9.53
C TYR A 498 -5.17 2.35 9.23
N VAL A 499 -4.08 2.78 8.59
CA VAL A 499 -3.87 4.19 8.19
C VAL A 499 -5.00 4.69 7.29
N GLU A 500 -5.42 3.90 6.29
CA GLU A 500 -6.58 4.25 5.46
C GLU A 500 -7.85 4.47 6.30
N CYS A 501 -8.13 3.58 7.25
CA CYS A 501 -9.29 3.71 8.12
C CYS A 501 -9.21 4.96 9.01
N CYS A 502 -8.01 5.31 9.50
CA CYS A 502 -7.79 6.56 10.23
C CYS A 502 -8.10 7.77 9.34
N CYS A 503 -7.59 7.81 8.11
CA CYS A 503 -7.89 8.89 7.16
C CYS A 503 -9.39 8.99 6.83
N ILE A 504 -10.07 7.86 6.59
CA ILE A 504 -11.51 7.83 6.32
C ILE A 504 -12.30 8.33 7.53
N SER A 505 -12.01 7.77 8.71
CA SER A 505 -12.69 8.15 9.94
C SER A 505 -12.49 9.63 10.23
N TYR A 506 -11.26 10.13 10.05
CA TYR A 506 -10.94 11.54 10.24
C TYR A 506 -11.64 12.45 9.23
N SER A 507 -11.76 12.04 7.96
CA SER A 507 -12.45 12.85 6.92
C SER A 507 -13.96 12.99 7.13
N MET A 508 -14.55 12.23 8.05
CA MET A 508 -16.00 12.17 8.28
C MET A 508 -16.45 13.03 9.48
N GLN A 509 -15.64 13.98 9.95
CA GLN A 509 -16.01 14.83 11.09
C GLN A 509 -17.40 15.44 10.93
N SER A 510 -18.22 15.35 11.97
CA SER A 510 -19.53 16.02 12.06
C SER A 510 -19.93 16.24 13.53
N GLU A 511 -20.69 17.30 13.80
CA GLU A 511 -20.99 17.77 15.17
C GLU A 511 -21.68 16.74 16.08
N TYR A 512 -22.47 15.82 15.51
CA TYR A 512 -23.31 14.88 16.27
C TYR A 512 -22.86 13.42 16.14
N ARG A 513 -21.63 13.18 15.66
CA ARG A 513 -21.12 11.82 15.44
C ARG A 513 -19.71 11.65 15.98
N SER A 514 -19.41 10.41 16.33
CA SER A 514 -18.11 10.04 16.87
C SER A 514 -17.24 9.50 15.74
N HIS A 515 -16.11 10.16 15.52
CA HIS A 515 -15.10 9.87 14.52
C HIS A 515 -13.70 9.98 15.15
N LEU A 516 -12.65 9.65 14.39
CA LEU A 516 -11.28 9.86 14.85
C LEU A 516 -11.03 11.37 14.94
N ALA A 517 -10.79 11.92 16.13
CA ALA A 517 -10.63 13.37 16.31
C ALA A 517 -9.22 13.88 15.96
N ALA A 518 -8.18 13.07 16.22
CA ALA A 518 -6.79 13.41 15.97
C ALA A 518 -5.94 12.13 15.88
N PHE A 519 -4.76 12.26 15.27
CA PHE A 519 -3.76 11.21 15.17
C PHE A 519 -2.82 11.25 16.38
N GLY A 520 -2.59 10.09 17.01
CA GLY A 520 -1.68 9.95 18.14
C GLY A 520 -0.26 9.59 17.69
N ASP A 521 0.63 9.39 18.66
CA ASP A 521 2.00 8.92 18.46
C ASP A 521 2.05 7.61 17.67
N PHE A 522 1.22 6.62 18.04
CA PHE A 522 1.19 5.32 17.37
C PHE A 522 0.82 5.40 15.89
N GLU A 523 -0.17 6.21 15.51
CA GLU A 523 -0.53 6.39 14.10
C GLU A 523 0.61 7.08 13.35
N ILE A 524 1.26 8.07 13.96
CA ILE A 524 2.40 8.78 13.36
C ILE A 524 3.58 7.84 13.16
N THR A 525 3.91 6.99 14.12
CA THR A 525 4.97 5.97 13.99
C THR A 525 4.66 5.04 12.81
N ILE A 526 3.42 4.55 12.70
CA ILE A 526 3.01 3.67 11.61
C ILE A 526 3.09 4.38 10.25
N MET A 527 2.61 5.62 10.17
CA MET A 527 2.64 6.41 8.94
C MET A 527 4.08 6.68 8.48
N LEU A 528 5.03 6.90 9.40
CA LEU A 528 6.43 7.12 9.08
C LEU A 528 7.15 5.84 8.64
N LEU A 529 7.03 4.75 9.40
CA LEU A 529 7.90 3.57 9.26
C LEU A 529 7.32 2.40 8.47
N TYR A 530 5.99 2.26 8.44
CA TYR A 530 5.31 1.05 8.00
C TYR A 530 4.24 1.27 6.92
N CYS A 531 3.92 2.51 6.56
CA CYS A 531 3.04 2.82 5.44
C CYS A 531 3.86 3.18 4.21
N ARG A 532 3.59 2.54 3.06
CA ARG A 532 4.26 2.92 1.82
C ARG A 532 3.88 4.34 1.37
N PRO A 533 4.81 5.15 0.84
CA PRO A 533 4.52 6.55 0.54
C PRO A 533 3.44 6.75 -0.51
N GLU A 534 3.42 5.94 -1.57
CA GLU A 534 2.41 6.01 -2.61
C GLU A 534 1.01 5.68 -2.09
N LYS A 535 0.92 4.86 -1.03
CA LYS A 535 -0.34 4.56 -0.35
C LYS A 535 -0.74 5.73 0.54
N LEU A 536 0.17 6.22 1.39
CA LEU A 536 -0.09 7.32 2.31
C LEU A 536 -0.66 8.54 1.57
N LEU A 537 0.02 9.00 0.51
CA LEU A 537 -0.45 10.14 -0.27
C LEU A 537 -1.84 9.89 -0.89
N ARG A 538 -2.04 8.72 -1.51
CA ARG A 538 -3.35 8.34 -2.07
C ARG A 538 -4.44 8.31 -1.00
N PHE A 539 -4.11 7.90 0.22
CA PHE A 539 -5.05 7.83 1.33
C PHE A 539 -5.49 9.23 1.76
N ILE A 540 -4.56 10.18 1.84
CA ILE A 540 -4.86 11.58 2.14
C ILE A 540 -5.72 12.19 1.01
N GLN A 541 -5.27 12.07 -0.24
CA GLN A 541 -5.89 12.71 -1.40
C GLN A 541 -7.31 12.20 -1.69
N ARG A 542 -7.52 10.87 -1.75
CA ARG A 542 -8.86 10.31 -2.05
C ARG A 542 -9.90 10.57 -0.95
N ASN A 543 -9.44 10.90 0.25
CA ASN A 543 -10.29 11.28 1.37
C ASN A 543 -10.44 12.81 1.47
N ASN A 544 -9.88 13.57 0.53
CA ASN A 544 -9.91 15.04 0.49
C ASN A 544 -9.48 15.68 1.83
N LEU A 545 -8.43 15.15 2.46
CA LEU A 545 -7.89 15.74 3.67
C LEU A 545 -7.04 16.97 3.30
N GLU A 546 -7.44 18.14 3.80
CA GLU A 546 -6.67 19.39 3.65
C GLU A 546 -5.58 19.51 4.72
N SER A 547 -5.86 19.04 5.92
CA SER A 547 -4.92 18.99 7.04
C SER A 547 -5.15 17.75 7.91
N ILE A 548 -4.22 17.47 8.82
CA ILE A 548 -4.25 16.36 9.77
C ILE A 548 -3.93 16.90 11.16
N LYS A 549 -4.91 16.82 12.06
CA LYS A 549 -4.74 17.16 13.47
C LYS A 549 -4.07 16.02 14.24
N CYS A 550 -3.10 16.37 15.08
CA CYS A 550 -2.45 15.45 16.02
C CYS A 550 -2.79 15.76 17.48
N THR A 551 -2.73 14.74 18.34
CA THR A 551 -2.67 14.93 19.80
C THR A 551 -1.33 15.57 20.19
N ASP A 552 -1.22 16.08 21.41
CA ASP A 552 0.01 16.71 21.88
C ASP A 552 1.17 15.69 21.97
N GLU A 553 0.88 14.44 22.35
CA GLU A 553 1.85 13.35 22.32
C GLU A 553 2.30 13.03 20.89
N GLY A 554 1.35 12.96 19.94
CA GLY A 554 1.67 12.74 18.53
C GLY A 554 2.55 13.84 17.93
N LYS A 555 2.28 15.11 18.28
CA LYS A 555 3.12 16.26 17.88
C LYS A 555 4.52 16.16 18.48
N LYS A 556 4.63 15.86 19.78
CA LYS A 556 5.91 15.70 20.47
C LYS A 556 6.73 14.56 19.85
N HIS A 557 6.13 13.39 19.65
CA HIS A 557 6.77 12.23 19.05
C HIS A 557 7.24 12.51 17.61
N PHE A 558 6.44 13.17 16.78
CA PHE A 558 6.83 13.53 15.41
C PHE A 558 8.06 14.45 15.39
N LYS A 559 8.03 15.53 16.19
CA LYS A 559 9.13 16.50 16.28
C LYS A 559 10.41 15.85 16.78
N GLU A 560 10.31 15.01 17.80
CA GLU A 560 11.45 14.27 18.35
C GLU A 560 12.02 13.27 17.36
N SER A 561 11.16 12.50 16.68
CA SER A 561 11.57 11.53 15.67
C SER A 561 12.31 12.21 14.51
N LEU A 562 11.80 13.35 14.02
CA LEU A 562 12.49 14.10 12.98
C LEU A 562 13.76 14.78 13.48
N LYS A 563 13.81 15.26 14.73
CA LYS A 563 15.06 15.77 15.31
C LYS A 563 16.14 14.69 15.33
N ASN A 564 15.80 13.46 15.72
CA ASN A 564 16.71 12.32 15.68
C ASN A 564 17.12 11.94 14.26
N PHE A 565 16.17 11.97 13.32
CA PHE A 565 16.44 11.69 11.91
C PHE A 565 17.44 12.69 11.32
N LEU A 566 17.32 13.96 11.69
CA LEU A 566 18.14 15.09 11.24
C LEU A 566 19.44 15.29 12.05
N ASP A 567 19.71 14.45 13.05
CA ASP A 567 20.95 14.53 13.83
C ASP A 567 22.18 14.27 12.94
N GLU A 568 23.22 15.09 13.05
CA GLU A 568 24.40 15.04 12.17
C GLU A 568 25.11 13.69 12.20
N LYS A 569 25.17 13.04 13.37
CA LYS A 569 25.76 11.71 13.50
C LYS A 569 24.91 10.66 12.80
N ASN A 570 23.60 10.80 12.87
CA ASN A 570 22.65 9.93 12.16
C ASN A 570 22.76 10.12 10.64
N ILE A 571 22.79 11.37 10.15
CA ILE A 571 22.96 11.68 8.72
C ILE A 571 24.25 11.09 8.17
N THR A 572 25.37 11.29 8.85
CA THR A 572 26.67 10.75 8.44
C THR A 572 26.62 9.22 8.33
N PHE A 573 26.02 8.54 9.31
CA PHE A 573 25.83 7.10 9.27
C PHE A 573 24.96 6.67 8.08
N LEU A 574 23.83 7.33 7.84
CA LEU A 574 22.94 6.98 6.73
C LEU A 574 23.64 7.15 5.38
N ASP A 575 24.30 8.29 5.16
CA ASP A 575 25.05 8.56 3.93
C ASP A 575 26.15 7.52 3.70
N GLU A 576 26.91 7.13 4.73
CA GLU A 576 27.90 6.05 4.63
C GLU A 576 27.29 4.71 4.20
N GLN A 577 26.12 4.35 4.76
CA GLN A 577 25.49 3.05 4.52
C GLN A 577 24.74 2.94 3.19
N ILE A 578 24.20 4.05 2.68
CA ILE A 578 23.31 4.03 1.51
C ILE A 578 23.94 4.64 0.26
N ARG A 579 25.20 5.11 0.34
CA ARG A 579 25.88 5.71 -0.81
C ARG A 579 25.95 4.74 -1.99
N HIS A 580 25.59 5.25 -3.16
CA HIS A 580 25.74 4.56 -4.42
C HIS A 580 27.19 4.69 -4.92
N ARG A 581 27.92 3.58 -4.97
CA ARG A 581 29.30 3.50 -5.47
C ARG A 581 29.44 2.36 -6.46
N ASN A 582 30.11 2.58 -7.59
CA ASN A 582 30.37 1.56 -8.61
C ASN A 582 29.09 0.82 -9.10
N ASN A 583 28.01 1.58 -9.37
CA ASN A 583 26.71 1.04 -9.80
C ASN A 583 26.03 0.10 -8.79
N ARG A 584 26.36 0.22 -7.51
CA ARG A 584 25.73 -0.54 -6.42
C ARG A 584 25.54 0.33 -5.19
N THR A 585 24.48 0.07 -4.44
CA THR A 585 24.31 0.58 -3.07
C THR A 585 24.74 -0.52 -2.10
N GLU A 586 25.53 -0.19 -1.09
CA GLU A 586 26.02 -1.15 -0.10
C GLU A 586 24.87 -1.78 0.70
N ASN A 587 23.93 -0.96 1.17
CA ASN A 587 22.73 -1.41 1.87
C ASN A 587 21.45 -0.95 1.14
N PRO A 588 20.98 -1.68 0.11
CA PRO A 588 19.82 -1.29 -0.69
C PRO A 588 18.52 -1.32 0.10
N ALA A 589 18.38 -2.23 1.07
CA ALA A 589 17.21 -2.33 1.93
C ALA A 589 17.08 -1.10 2.84
N LEU A 590 18.19 -0.66 3.46
CA LEU A 590 18.20 0.58 4.23
C LEU A 590 17.90 1.78 3.33
N ARG A 591 18.49 1.87 2.13
CA ARG A 591 18.19 2.95 1.17
C ARG A 591 16.69 3.06 0.90
N GLN A 592 16.02 1.94 0.60
CA GLN A 592 14.57 1.93 0.36
C GLN A 592 13.79 2.42 1.59
N LYS A 593 14.18 1.98 2.79
CA LYS A 593 13.54 2.42 4.04
C LYS A 593 13.72 3.92 4.28
N ILE A 594 14.92 4.46 4.09
CA ILE A 594 15.22 5.89 4.29
C ILE A 594 14.49 6.76 3.27
N VAL A 595 14.43 6.37 2.00
CA VAL A 595 13.62 7.06 0.98
C VAL A 595 12.15 7.05 1.37
N SER A 596 11.61 5.92 1.85
CA SER A 596 10.23 5.84 2.32
C SER A 596 9.96 6.76 3.50
N VAL A 597 10.83 6.76 4.52
CA VAL A 597 10.70 7.61 5.71
C VAL A 597 10.78 9.09 5.33
N PHE A 598 11.74 9.46 4.48
CA PHE A 598 11.90 10.83 3.98
C PHE A 598 10.66 11.30 3.22
N THR A 599 10.12 10.46 2.32
CA THR A 599 8.93 10.76 1.53
C THR A 599 7.69 10.91 2.43
N ASN A 600 7.49 9.98 3.37
CA ASN A 600 6.41 10.05 4.35
C ASN A 600 6.52 11.30 5.23
N ALA A 601 7.73 11.66 5.68
CA ALA A 601 7.98 12.88 6.43
C ALA A 601 7.61 14.14 5.62
N CYS A 602 7.93 14.19 4.32
CA CYS A 602 7.53 15.31 3.45
C CYS A 602 6.01 15.47 3.36
N TYR A 603 5.28 14.37 3.20
CA TYR A 603 3.82 14.39 3.20
C TYR A 603 3.28 14.87 4.54
N LEU A 604 3.77 14.30 5.65
CA LEU A 604 3.31 14.66 6.99
C LEU A 604 3.62 16.11 7.34
N ILE A 605 4.82 16.63 7.04
CA ILE A 605 5.16 18.05 7.25
C ILE A 605 4.17 18.98 6.52
N SER A 606 3.73 18.58 5.33
CA SER A 606 2.79 19.38 4.52
C SER A 606 1.37 19.34 5.10
N TYR A 607 0.88 18.15 5.48
CA TYR A 607 -0.50 17.98 5.92
C TYR A 607 -0.74 18.20 7.42
N LEU A 608 0.27 18.10 8.29
CA LEU A 608 0.06 18.23 9.73
C LEU A 608 -0.29 19.66 10.15
N GLU A 609 -1.29 19.79 11.03
CA GLU A 609 -1.81 21.07 11.53
C GLU A 609 -0.98 21.59 12.71
N PHE A 610 0.28 21.92 12.47
CA PHE A 610 1.11 22.73 13.37
C PHE A 610 2.32 23.33 12.65
N ASP A 611 2.79 24.46 13.18
CA ASP A 611 3.92 25.18 12.61
C ASP A 611 5.26 24.48 12.86
N PHE A 612 6.12 24.53 11.84
CA PHE A 612 7.50 24.08 11.89
C PHE A 612 8.41 25.30 11.94
N GLU A 613 9.36 25.29 12.87
CA GLU A 613 10.38 26.33 12.96
C GLU A 613 11.24 26.33 11.70
N GLN A 614 11.65 27.51 11.24
CA GLN A 614 12.49 27.63 10.04
C GLN A 614 13.80 26.85 10.15
N LYS A 615 14.43 26.85 11.34
CA LYS A 615 15.64 26.06 11.62
C LYS A 615 15.43 24.56 11.37
N PHE A 616 14.23 24.06 11.69
CA PHE A 616 13.87 22.67 11.50
C PHE A 616 13.73 22.32 10.00
N LEU A 617 13.02 23.16 9.23
CA LEU A 617 12.87 22.96 7.79
C LEU A 617 14.22 23.06 7.06
N ASN A 618 15.10 23.96 7.50
CA ASN A 618 16.45 24.09 6.95
C ASN A 618 17.28 22.82 7.19
N ALA A 619 17.26 22.27 8.41
CA ALA A 619 17.94 21.01 8.70
C ALA A 619 17.40 19.85 7.85
N PHE A 620 16.12 19.87 7.51
CA PHE A 620 15.52 18.89 6.61
C PHE A 620 16.03 19.01 5.16
N PHE A 621 16.27 20.23 4.68
CA PHE A 621 16.95 20.43 3.39
C PHE A 621 18.43 20.03 3.44
N ASP A 622 19.13 20.29 4.55
CA ASP A 622 20.51 19.84 4.72
C ASP A 622 20.63 18.32 4.65
N LEU A 623 19.68 17.57 5.24
CA LEU A 623 19.58 16.12 5.07
C LEU A 623 19.46 15.74 3.59
N ALA A 624 18.53 16.38 2.87
CA ALA A 624 18.29 16.10 1.46
C ALA A 624 19.54 16.33 0.58
N ILE A 625 20.36 17.31 0.96
CA ILE A 625 21.61 17.67 0.27
C ILE A 625 22.79 16.78 0.68
N LYS A 626 22.82 16.26 1.91
CA LYS A 626 23.93 15.41 2.39
C LYS A 626 23.76 13.94 2.01
N VAL A 627 22.53 13.44 1.98
CA VAL A 627 22.23 12.05 1.67
C VAL A 627 22.11 11.84 0.17
N ASP A 628 22.55 10.67 -0.31
CA ASP A 628 22.58 10.25 -1.71
C ASP A 628 21.18 9.89 -2.26
N PHE A 629 20.26 10.87 -2.23
CA PHE A 629 18.95 10.83 -2.86
C PHE A 629 19.03 11.14 -4.35
N SER A 630 18.27 10.41 -5.16
CA SER A 630 18.12 10.69 -6.59
C SER A 630 17.24 11.92 -6.85
N ALA A 631 17.29 12.49 -8.06
CA ALA A 631 16.36 13.53 -8.51
C ALA A 631 14.88 13.19 -8.23
N HIS A 632 14.51 11.92 -8.42
CA HIS A 632 13.15 11.44 -8.18
C HIS A 632 12.81 11.46 -6.69
N ASP A 633 13.72 10.97 -5.84
CA ASP A 633 13.55 10.97 -4.38
C ASP A 633 13.40 12.41 -3.85
N LEU A 634 14.20 13.35 -4.36
CA LEU A 634 14.13 14.76 -3.97
C LEU A 634 12.86 15.45 -4.44
N SER A 635 12.25 15.03 -5.54
CA SER A 635 11.07 15.69 -6.12
C SER A 635 9.89 15.83 -5.15
N VAL A 636 9.80 14.97 -4.13
CA VAL A 636 8.78 15.04 -3.06
C VAL A 636 8.92 16.28 -2.17
N LEU A 637 10.08 16.94 -2.13
CA LEU A 637 10.25 18.22 -1.44
C LEU A 637 9.32 19.31 -1.99
N SER A 638 8.81 19.15 -3.21
CA SER A 638 7.79 20.04 -3.79
C SER A 638 6.57 20.19 -2.89
N PHE A 639 6.18 19.15 -2.13
CA PHE A 639 5.07 19.23 -1.17
C PHE A 639 5.35 20.28 -0.09
N ILE A 640 6.52 20.22 0.55
CA ILE A 640 6.93 21.19 1.58
C ILE A 640 7.13 22.57 0.94
N VAL A 641 7.85 22.64 -0.18
CA VAL A 641 8.20 23.91 -0.84
C VAL A 641 6.96 24.68 -1.29
N LEU A 642 5.92 23.99 -1.79
CA LEU A 642 4.70 24.66 -2.27
C LEU A 642 3.72 24.98 -1.15
N ASP A 643 3.65 24.14 -0.11
CA ASP A 643 2.69 24.28 1.00
C ASP A 643 3.22 25.21 2.11
N LYS A 644 4.49 25.08 2.48
CA LYS A 644 5.13 25.81 3.59
C LYS A 644 6.08 26.92 3.14
N TYR A 645 5.92 27.44 1.92
CA TYR A 645 6.83 28.46 1.35
C TYR A 645 6.99 29.71 2.24
N GLU A 646 5.96 30.09 3.00
CA GLU A 646 5.99 31.25 3.90
C GLU A 646 7.00 31.05 5.04
N SER A 647 7.11 29.83 5.57
CA SER A 647 8.02 29.46 6.66
C SER A 647 9.48 29.25 6.21
N LEU A 648 9.74 29.12 4.90
CA LEU A 648 11.07 28.89 4.33
C LEU A 648 11.78 30.22 4.04
N SER A 649 13.09 30.32 4.28
CA SER A 649 13.85 31.51 3.89
C SER A 649 14.20 31.50 2.39
N ASP A 650 14.35 32.67 1.78
CA ASP A 650 14.82 32.81 0.39
C ASP A 650 16.22 32.20 0.22
N GLU A 651 17.08 32.36 1.23
CA GLU A 651 18.43 31.78 1.26
C GLU A 651 18.39 30.25 1.24
N SER A 652 17.53 29.65 2.05
CA SER A 652 17.37 28.19 2.15
C SER A 652 16.85 27.58 0.85
N LEU A 653 15.88 28.23 0.22
CA LEU A 653 15.36 27.84 -1.09
C LEU A 653 16.43 27.97 -2.19
N THR A 654 17.21 29.05 -2.16
CA THR A 654 18.29 29.28 -3.11
C THR A 654 19.43 28.28 -2.93
N ASN A 655 19.79 27.94 -1.70
CA ASN A 655 20.82 26.94 -1.41
C ASN A 655 20.38 25.53 -1.84
N LEU A 656 19.13 25.15 -1.54
CA LEU A 656 18.55 23.90 -2.03
C LEU A 656 18.60 23.84 -3.56
N LEU A 657 18.23 24.92 -4.24
CA LEU A 657 18.30 25.00 -5.70
C LEU A 657 19.73 24.79 -6.21
N LYS A 658 20.71 25.53 -5.68
CA LYS A 658 22.13 25.37 -6.05
C LYS A 658 22.61 23.93 -5.88
N SER A 659 22.30 23.30 -4.76
CA SER A 659 22.69 21.91 -4.50
C SER A 659 22.04 20.90 -5.45
N ILE A 660 20.81 21.13 -5.91
CA ILE A 660 20.16 20.29 -6.93
C ILE A 660 20.88 20.44 -8.28
N LEU A 661 21.24 21.66 -8.65
CA LEU A 661 21.93 21.95 -9.92
C LEU A 661 23.34 21.35 -9.94
N ASP A 662 24.08 21.44 -8.83
CA ASP A 662 25.42 20.85 -8.68
C ASP A 662 25.43 19.33 -8.91
N ARG A 663 24.31 18.64 -8.63
CA ARG A 663 24.16 17.19 -8.82
C ARG A 663 23.87 16.78 -10.26
N GLN A 664 23.67 17.74 -11.19
CA GLN A 664 23.20 17.48 -12.56
C GLN A 664 21.87 16.71 -12.64
N ASP A 665 21.06 16.77 -11.57
CA ASP A 665 19.74 16.15 -11.46
C ASP A 665 18.65 17.01 -12.15
N GLU A 666 18.93 17.40 -13.39
CA GLU A 666 18.22 18.44 -14.17
C GLU A 666 16.82 18.03 -14.66
N ALA A 667 16.42 16.77 -14.48
CA ALA A 667 15.19 16.20 -15.06
C ALA A 667 13.94 16.29 -14.16
N SER A 668 13.98 17.07 -13.07
CA SER A 668 12.86 17.17 -12.13
C SER A 668 12.11 18.52 -12.20
N TYR A 669 10.83 18.52 -11.79
CA TYR A 669 10.03 19.76 -11.64
C TYR A 669 10.36 20.55 -10.36
N LEU A 670 11.23 20.03 -9.50
CA LEU A 670 11.55 20.64 -8.21
C LEU A 670 12.18 22.04 -8.34
N PRO A 671 13.17 22.28 -9.24
CA PRO A 671 13.67 23.62 -9.51
C PRO A 671 12.55 24.62 -9.84
N ALA A 672 11.64 24.26 -10.76
CA ALA A 672 10.51 25.12 -11.11
C ALA A 672 9.59 25.41 -9.91
N ASN A 673 9.35 24.42 -9.05
CA ASN A 673 8.57 24.60 -7.81
C ASN A 673 9.27 25.54 -6.82
N ILE A 674 10.59 25.44 -6.67
CA ILE A 674 11.38 26.35 -5.84
C ILE A 674 11.30 27.78 -6.38
N LEU A 675 11.47 27.98 -7.70
CA LEU A 675 11.35 29.30 -8.32
C LEU A 675 9.94 29.89 -8.16
N ASN A 676 8.90 29.06 -8.26
CA ASN A 676 7.52 29.48 -8.00
C ASN A 676 7.28 29.88 -6.53
N ALA A 677 7.88 29.16 -5.57
CA ALA A 677 7.83 29.52 -4.16
C ALA A 677 8.54 30.86 -3.89
N LEU A 678 9.76 31.03 -4.42
CA LEU A 678 10.50 32.29 -4.37
C LEU A 678 9.71 33.46 -4.99
N ARG A 679 9.07 33.23 -6.14
CA ARG A 679 8.19 34.21 -6.78
C ARG A 679 7.05 34.65 -5.86
N LYS A 680 6.36 33.71 -5.18
CA LYS A 680 5.28 34.05 -4.24
C LYS A 680 5.76 34.92 -3.09
N LYS A 681 7.04 34.85 -2.74
CA LYS A 681 7.70 35.69 -1.72
C LYS A 681 8.19 37.04 -2.26
N GLY A 682 8.05 37.31 -3.57
CA GLY A 682 8.53 38.53 -4.20
C GLY A 682 10.04 38.56 -4.45
N PHE A 683 10.70 37.40 -4.43
CA PHE A 683 12.14 37.28 -4.69
C PHE A 683 12.50 37.65 -6.14
N SER A 684 13.62 38.34 -6.31
CA SER A 684 14.24 38.65 -7.61
C SER A 684 15.61 38.00 -7.68
N LEU A 685 15.87 37.22 -8.74
CA LEU A 685 17.15 36.56 -8.94
C LEU A 685 18.22 37.57 -9.38
N THR A 686 19.28 37.72 -8.58
CA THR A 686 20.44 38.59 -8.86
C THR A 686 21.77 37.84 -8.92
N ASP A 687 21.80 36.56 -8.55
CA ASP A 687 23.00 35.72 -8.62
C ASP A 687 23.25 35.32 -10.08
N GLU A 688 24.25 35.94 -10.69
CA GLU A 688 24.59 35.77 -12.11
C GLU A 688 24.99 34.33 -12.46
N LYS A 689 25.75 33.66 -11.57
CA LYS A 689 26.16 32.28 -11.78
C LYS A 689 24.95 31.35 -11.78
N LEU A 690 24.07 31.51 -10.79
CA LEU A 690 22.84 30.72 -10.70
C LEU A 690 21.91 30.98 -11.89
N PHE A 691 21.83 32.24 -12.34
CA PHE A 691 21.08 32.61 -13.54
C PHE A 691 21.61 31.91 -14.79
N GLU A 692 22.93 31.90 -15.01
CA GLU A 692 23.53 31.23 -16.17
C GLU A 692 23.27 29.73 -16.17
N GLU A 693 23.41 29.07 -15.02
CA GLU A 693 23.15 27.62 -14.89
C GLU A 693 21.69 27.28 -15.16
N LEU A 694 20.75 28.00 -14.53
CA LEU A 694 19.32 27.82 -14.76
C LEU A 694 18.93 28.08 -16.21
N SER A 695 19.54 29.09 -16.84
CA SER A 695 19.27 29.42 -18.25
C SER A 695 19.72 28.30 -19.19
N LYS A 696 20.90 27.73 -18.95
CA LYS A 696 21.42 26.58 -19.72
C LYS A 696 20.50 25.38 -19.60
N ILE A 697 20.04 25.07 -18.39
CA ILE A 697 19.15 23.93 -18.13
C ILE A 697 17.77 24.16 -18.75
N ALA A 698 17.22 25.37 -18.61
CA ALA A 698 15.92 25.71 -19.16
C ALA A 698 15.87 25.57 -20.69
N VAL A 699 16.98 25.89 -21.37
CA VAL A 699 17.14 25.70 -22.81
C VAL A 699 17.31 24.21 -23.18
N LYS A 700 18.11 23.47 -22.42
CA LYS A 700 18.39 22.03 -22.66
C LYS A 700 17.17 21.13 -22.40
N SER A 701 16.35 21.49 -21.42
CA SER A 701 15.20 20.71 -20.92
C SER A 701 13.95 21.60 -20.82
N PRO A 702 13.36 22.05 -21.93
CA PRO A 702 12.24 22.99 -21.90
C PRO A 702 10.95 22.40 -21.28
N THR A 703 10.81 21.08 -21.17
CA THR A 703 9.55 20.43 -20.73
C THR A 703 9.32 20.40 -19.22
N ILE A 704 10.29 20.83 -18.39
CA ILE A 704 10.16 20.80 -16.92
C ILE A 704 9.52 22.06 -16.31
N ASN A 705 8.85 22.90 -17.11
CA ASN A 705 8.23 24.17 -16.69
C ASN A 705 9.21 25.16 -16.03
N LEU A 706 10.51 25.08 -16.35
CA LEU A 706 11.52 25.95 -15.76
C LEU A 706 11.53 27.35 -16.38
N ILE A 707 11.34 27.48 -17.71
CA ILE A 707 11.37 28.78 -18.41
C ILE A 707 10.31 29.74 -17.85
N PRO A 708 9.02 29.34 -17.69
CA PRO A 708 8.00 30.25 -17.17
C PRO A 708 8.25 30.64 -15.72
N ALA A 709 8.81 29.74 -14.91
CA ALA A 709 9.11 30.01 -13.49
C ALA A 709 10.30 30.97 -13.36
N LEU A 710 11.37 30.73 -14.14
CA LEU A 710 12.56 31.59 -14.18
C LEU A 710 12.20 32.99 -14.67
N TRP A 711 11.52 33.12 -15.82
CA TRP A 711 11.14 34.42 -16.40
C TRP A 711 10.47 35.37 -15.41
N LYS A 712 9.65 34.82 -14.51
CA LYS A 712 8.86 35.57 -13.53
C LYS A 712 9.66 36.14 -12.36
N ILE A 713 10.85 35.61 -12.10
CA ILE A 713 11.74 36.08 -11.01
C ILE A 713 12.95 36.86 -11.51
N LEU A 714 13.13 36.97 -12.83
CA LEU A 714 14.23 37.73 -13.43
C LEU A 714 13.98 39.24 -13.38
N SER A 715 15.07 39.99 -13.18
CA SER A 715 15.12 41.43 -13.40
C SER A 715 14.89 41.78 -14.88
N LEU A 716 14.58 43.03 -15.19
CA LEU A 716 14.38 43.47 -16.58
C LEU A 716 15.63 43.28 -17.45
N GLU A 717 16.82 43.44 -16.87
CA GLU A 717 18.10 43.22 -17.55
C GLU A 717 18.35 41.73 -17.81
N SER A 718 18.18 40.89 -16.78
CA SER A 718 18.36 39.43 -16.91
C SER A 718 17.34 38.80 -17.85
N ARG A 719 16.12 39.38 -17.97
CA ARG A 719 15.14 38.97 -18.99
C ARG A 719 15.66 39.17 -20.41
N LYS A 720 16.29 40.31 -20.70
CA LYS A 720 16.90 40.57 -22.01
C LYS A 720 18.04 39.59 -22.28
N GLN A 721 18.87 39.31 -21.29
CA GLN A 721 19.94 38.32 -21.41
C GLN A 721 19.38 36.92 -21.70
N PHE A 722 18.37 36.49 -20.94
CA PHE A 722 17.76 35.17 -21.11
C PHE A 722 17.03 35.02 -22.45
N GLN A 723 16.36 36.09 -22.90
CA GLN A 723 15.79 36.18 -24.23
C GLN A 723 16.85 35.95 -25.32
N VAL A 724 18.00 36.65 -25.23
CA VAL A 724 19.12 36.43 -26.16
C VAL A 724 19.61 34.98 -26.11
N THR A 725 19.71 34.37 -24.93
CA THR A 725 20.10 32.96 -24.77
C THR A 725 19.12 32.01 -25.49
N ILE A 726 17.80 32.19 -25.30
CA ILE A 726 16.78 31.38 -25.96
C ILE A 726 16.82 31.57 -27.47
N THR A 727 16.88 32.82 -27.95
CA THR A 727 16.95 33.13 -29.38
C THR A 727 18.19 32.50 -30.02
N ASN A 728 19.37 32.65 -29.41
CA ASN A 728 20.60 32.05 -29.92
C ASN A 728 20.52 30.53 -29.96
N SER A 729 19.90 29.89 -28.95
CA SER A 729 19.72 28.44 -28.96
C SER A 729 18.80 27.98 -30.09
N LEU A 730 17.69 28.68 -30.33
CA LEU A 730 16.76 28.37 -31.42
C LEU A 730 17.42 28.55 -32.80
N ILE A 731 18.32 29.53 -32.94
CA ILE A 731 19.13 29.73 -34.16
C ILE A 731 20.13 28.58 -34.35
N SER A 732 20.82 28.16 -33.28
CA SER A 732 21.87 27.13 -33.38
C SER A 732 21.33 25.71 -33.51
N ASP A 733 20.28 25.37 -32.78
CA ASP A 733 19.66 24.04 -32.75
C ASP A 733 18.17 24.17 -32.40
N PHE A 734 17.32 24.22 -33.43
CA PHE A 734 15.90 24.48 -33.27
C PHE A 734 15.17 23.32 -32.55
N HIS A 735 14.67 23.62 -31.35
CA HIS A 735 13.89 22.68 -30.53
C HIS A 735 12.40 23.10 -30.43
N PRO A 736 11.44 22.27 -30.88
CA PRO A 736 10.01 22.60 -30.89
C PRO A 736 9.43 23.02 -29.55
N SER A 737 9.71 22.29 -28.47
CA SER A 737 9.18 22.61 -27.14
C SER A 737 9.75 23.91 -26.57
N LEU A 738 11.02 24.24 -26.86
CA LEU A 738 11.64 25.50 -26.44
C LEU A 738 10.96 26.68 -27.14
N TYR A 739 10.72 26.55 -28.45
CA TYR A 739 9.98 27.54 -29.22
C TYR A 739 8.56 27.72 -28.70
N CYS A 740 7.84 26.62 -28.46
CA CYS A 740 6.48 26.64 -27.91
C CYS A 740 6.43 27.39 -26.58
N GLU A 741 7.29 27.03 -25.61
CA GLU A 741 7.33 27.71 -24.31
C GLU A 741 7.63 29.20 -24.47
N ALA A 742 8.65 29.56 -25.27
CA ALA A 742 9.08 30.94 -25.47
C ALA A 742 8.00 31.81 -26.12
N VAL A 743 7.24 31.27 -27.09
CA VAL A 743 6.10 31.95 -27.71
C VAL A 743 4.96 32.12 -26.71
N CYS A 744 4.60 31.06 -25.97
CA CYS A 744 3.46 31.08 -25.07
C CYS A 744 3.60 32.10 -23.92
N ILE A 745 4.83 32.44 -23.51
CA ILE A 745 5.10 33.39 -22.43
C ILE A 745 5.69 34.73 -22.91
N ASP A 746 5.62 35.02 -24.22
CA ASP A 746 6.05 36.28 -24.84
C ASP A 746 7.55 36.61 -24.61
N ILE A 747 8.44 35.63 -24.72
CA ILE A 747 9.89 35.86 -24.62
C ILE A 747 10.48 36.37 -25.93
N LEU A 748 10.03 35.88 -27.08
CA LEU A 748 10.63 36.21 -28.37
C LEU A 748 10.11 37.56 -28.90
N ASP A 749 11.02 38.43 -29.36
CA ASP A 749 10.63 39.68 -30.05
C ASP A 749 10.08 39.41 -31.46
N THR A 750 10.68 38.44 -32.16
CA THR A 750 10.36 38.06 -33.55
C THR A 750 9.93 36.59 -33.64
N PRO A 751 8.84 36.15 -32.98
CA PRO A 751 8.45 34.74 -32.92
C PRO A 751 8.14 34.13 -34.30
N LEU A 752 7.72 34.95 -35.28
CA LEU A 752 7.43 34.51 -36.64
C LEU A 752 8.69 34.05 -37.41
N GLU A 753 9.88 34.50 -37.01
CA GLU A 753 11.15 34.14 -37.68
C GLU A 753 11.43 32.63 -37.64
N PHE A 754 10.98 31.95 -36.60
CA PHE A 754 11.19 30.51 -36.41
C PHE A 754 9.97 29.66 -36.79
N LEU A 755 8.87 30.29 -37.22
CA LEU A 755 7.60 29.62 -37.45
C LEU A 755 7.67 28.55 -38.55
N ASP A 756 8.42 28.82 -39.62
CA ASP A 756 8.61 27.86 -40.71
C ASP A 756 9.33 26.59 -40.22
N GLN A 757 10.35 26.74 -39.38
CA GLN A 757 11.08 25.62 -38.80
C GLN A 757 10.17 24.78 -37.88
N TYR A 758 9.34 25.47 -37.08
CA TYR A 758 8.33 24.80 -36.24
C TYR A 758 7.32 24.02 -37.09
N CYS A 759 6.76 24.64 -38.13
CA CYS A 759 5.81 23.98 -39.02
C CYS A 759 6.43 22.79 -39.77
N VAL A 760 7.71 22.85 -40.15
CA VAL A 760 8.43 21.70 -40.72
C VAL A 760 8.49 20.54 -39.73
N ARG A 761 8.73 20.79 -38.44
CA ARG A 761 8.76 19.75 -37.40
C ARG A 761 7.38 19.11 -37.20
N ILE A 762 6.32 19.90 -37.19
CA ILE A 762 4.94 19.37 -37.11
C ILE A 762 4.60 18.53 -38.35
N ARG A 763 4.97 18.96 -39.56
CA ARG A 763 4.78 18.12 -40.78
C ARG A 763 5.57 16.80 -40.69
N GLN A 764 6.78 16.83 -40.16
CA GLN A 764 7.58 15.60 -39.94
C GLN A 764 6.89 14.67 -38.94
N LEU A 765 6.31 15.20 -37.86
CA LEU A 765 5.53 14.44 -36.89
C LEU A 765 4.33 13.75 -37.57
N LEU A 766 3.55 14.49 -38.35
CA LEU A 766 2.39 13.98 -39.10
C LEU A 766 2.76 12.93 -40.16
N GLY A 767 3.96 13.04 -40.75
CA GLY A 767 4.45 12.13 -41.79
C GLY A 767 5.07 10.82 -41.30
N ARG A 768 5.18 10.59 -39.98
CA ARG A 768 5.79 9.36 -39.43
C ARG A 768 4.92 8.13 -39.72
N SER A 769 5.42 7.24 -40.59
CA SER A 769 4.73 6.01 -41.02
C SER A 769 4.91 4.79 -40.09
N ARG A 770 5.73 4.91 -39.04
CA ARG A 770 6.00 3.84 -38.06
C ARG A 770 5.74 4.34 -36.65
N TYR A 771 4.60 3.95 -36.10
CA TYR A 771 4.29 4.09 -34.68
C TYR A 771 4.94 2.92 -33.94
N TYR A 772 5.70 3.19 -32.87
CA TYR A 772 6.29 2.12 -32.08
C TYR A 772 5.18 1.48 -31.23
N PHE A 773 5.18 0.15 -31.16
CA PHE A 773 4.18 -0.65 -30.40
C PHE A 773 4.22 -0.43 -28.86
N GLN A 774 4.99 0.55 -28.38
CA GLN A 774 5.20 0.91 -26.98
C GLN A 774 4.65 2.30 -26.63
N ASP A 775 4.19 3.08 -27.61
CA ASP A 775 3.60 4.39 -27.33
C ASP A 775 2.18 4.18 -26.77
N HIS A 776 1.94 4.62 -25.54
CA HIS A 776 0.57 4.68 -25.01
C HIS A 776 -0.26 5.62 -25.88
N ASN A 777 -1.51 5.26 -26.16
CA ASN A 777 -2.43 6.16 -26.87
C ASN A 777 -3.10 7.11 -25.88
N ASN A 778 -3.23 8.37 -26.27
CA ASN A 778 -4.00 9.36 -25.53
C ASN A 778 -5.47 8.91 -25.47
N PRO A 779 -6.09 8.90 -24.27
CA PRO A 779 -7.44 8.38 -24.09
C PRO A 779 -8.54 9.24 -24.74
N ILE A 780 -8.23 10.47 -25.14
CA ILE A 780 -9.17 11.41 -25.77
C ILE A 780 -9.19 11.23 -27.29
N THR A 781 -8.01 11.24 -27.93
CA THR A 781 -7.89 11.26 -29.39
C THR A 781 -7.56 9.90 -29.98
N GLY A 782 -7.11 8.94 -29.16
CA GLY A 782 -6.61 7.64 -29.61
C GLY A 782 -5.27 7.71 -30.37
N LEU A 783 -4.69 8.90 -30.52
CA LEU A 783 -3.35 9.10 -31.09
C LEU A 783 -2.26 8.69 -30.09
N PRO A 784 -1.06 8.32 -30.55
CA PRO A 784 0.09 8.16 -29.66
C PRO A 784 0.28 9.40 -28.77
N SER A 785 0.51 9.21 -27.47
CA SER A 785 0.55 10.32 -26.49
C SER A 785 1.56 11.41 -26.87
N TYR A 786 2.75 11.04 -27.36
CA TYR A 786 3.75 12.03 -27.77
C TYR A 786 3.26 12.92 -28.92
N MET A 787 2.50 12.35 -29.87
CA MET A 787 1.95 13.10 -31.01
C MET A 787 0.83 14.02 -30.54
N HIS A 788 -0.03 13.53 -29.64
CA HIS A 788 -1.08 14.34 -29.03
C HIS A 788 -0.49 15.54 -28.26
N GLU A 789 0.53 15.32 -27.43
CA GLU A 789 1.22 16.36 -26.66
C GLU A 789 1.85 17.42 -27.57
N GLU A 790 2.58 17.04 -28.62
CA GLU A 790 3.17 18.01 -29.57
C GLU A 790 2.10 18.80 -30.37
N LEU A 791 0.98 18.16 -30.73
CA LEU A 791 -0.12 18.86 -31.42
C LEU A 791 -0.90 19.80 -30.49
N ASP A 792 -0.97 19.47 -29.20
CA ASP A 792 -1.52 20.37 -28.19
C ASP A 792 -0.65 21.60 -27.97
N ASP A 793 0.66 21.45 -27.99
CA ASP A 793 1.61 22.56 -28.00
C ASP A 793 1.45 23.41 -29.27
N PHE A 794 1.30 22.78 -30.43
CA PHE A 794 1.02 23.49 -31.68
C PHE A 794 -0.26 24.34 -31.60
N ILE A 795 -1.35 23.80 -31.02
CA ILE A 795 -2.58 24.56 -30.81
C ILE A 795 -2.31 25.83 -29.98
N GLN A 796 -1.50 25.74 -28.93
CA GLN A 796 -1.18 26.91 -28.09
C GLN A 796 -0.42 27.97 -28.88
N VAL A 797 0.60 27.55 -29.65
CA VAL A 797 1.36 28.45 -30.53
C VAL A 797 0.45 29.07 -31.60
N LEU A 798 -0.47 28.30 -32.18
CA LEU A 798 -1.43 28.77 -33.17
C LEU A 798 -2.34 29.88 -32.62
N HIS A 799 -2.91 29.68 -31.43
CA HIS A 799 -3.75 30.72 -30.81
C HIS A 799 -2.94 31.95 -30.42
N LYS A 800 -1.68 31.77 -30.03
CA LYS A 800 -0.81 32.86 -29.62
C LYS A 800 -0.35 33.73 -30.80
N LEU A 801 -0.02 33.10 -31.93
CA LEU A 801 0.47 33.80 -33.12
C LEU A 801 -0.61 34.18 -34.12
N GLY A 802 -1.81 33.60 -34.02
CA GLY A 802 -2.90 33.82 -34.97
C GLY A 802 -2.91 32.79 -36.10
N LYS A 803 -4.11 32.30 -36.43
CA LYS A 803 -4.35 31.24 -37.42
C LYS A 803 -3.87 31.63 -38.82
N GLU A 804 -3.93 32.92 -39.16
CA GLU A 804 -3.53 33.50 -40.44
C GLU A 804 -2.05 33.31 -40.79
N ASN A 805 -1.20 33.05 -39.80
CA ASN A 805 0.23 32.82 -40.00
C ASN A 805 0.56 31.36 -40.36
N PHE A 806 -0.45 30.47 -40.43
CA PHE A 806 -0.25 29.05 -40.72
C PHE A 806 -0.86 28.65 -42.07
N GLU A 807 -0.22 27.72 -42.77
CA GLU A 807 -0.75 27.18 -44.02
C GLU A 807 -2.03 26.39 -43.80
N ASN A 808 -3.08 26.70 -44.57
CA ASN A 808 -4.36 25.98 -44.52
C ASN A 808 -4.21 24.47 -44.71
N THR A 809 -3.29 24.03 -45.58
CA THR A 809 -3.03 22.61 -45.84
C THR A 809 -2.54 21.87 -44.59
N LEU A 810 -1.70 22.48 -43.76
CA LEU A 810 -1.24 21.90 -42.50
C LEU A 810 -2.38 21.84 -41.48
N LEU A 811 -3.16 22.92 -41.38
CA LEU A 811 -4.31 22.96 -40.48
C LEU A 811 -5.35 21.91 -40.83
N ASP A 812 -5.66 21.75 -42.12
CA ASP A 812 -6.61 20.75 -42.61
C ASP A 812 -6.13 19.32 -42.30
N GLN A 813 -4.82 19.05 -42.39
CA GLN A 813 -4.25 17.77 -41.98
C GLN A 813 -4.47 17.49 -40.50
N ILE A 814 -4.17 18.44 -39.61
CA ILE A 814 -4.32 18.28 -38.16
C ILE A 814 -5.81 18.13 -37.78
N ILE A 815 -6.67 18.95 -38.37
CA ILE A 815 -8.12 18.90 -38.20
C ILE A 815 -8.67 17.52 -38.57
N SER A 816 -8.15 16.90 -39.64
CA SER A 816 -8.61 15.59 -40.11
C SER A 816 -8.26 14.42 -39.18
N LEU A 817 -7.34 14.61 -38.21
CA LEU A 817 -6.93 13.55 -37.30
C LEU A 817 -8.02 13.21 -36.27
N HIS A 818 -8.69 14.21 -35.71
CA HIS A 818 -9.71 14.01 -34.68
C HIS A 818 -10.59 15.27 -34.49
N PRO A 819 -11.90 15.13 -34.19
CA PRO A 819 -12.79 16.25 -33.86
C PRO A 819 -12.28 17.17 -32.73
N TYR A 820 -11.47 16.62 -31.83
CA TYR A 820 -10.76 17.38 -30.78
C TYR A 820 -9.93 18.53 -31.35
N PHE A 821 -9.09 18.28 -32.37
CA PHE A 821 -8.24 19.31 -32.95
C PHE A 821 -9.06 20.31 -33.76
N TYR A 822 -10.12 19.85 -34.43
CA TYR A 822 -11.06 20.75 -35.11
C TYR A 822 -11.68 21.77 -34.15
N PHE A 823 -12.10 21.32 -32.97
CA PHE A 823 -12.65 22.20 -31.93
C PHE A 823 -11.65 23.24 -31.47
N PHE A 824 -10.44 22.82 -31.06
CA PHE A 824 -9.46 23.75 -30.54
C PHE A 824 -8.90 24.70 -31.60
N ILE A 825 -8.65 24.26 -32.84
CA ILE A 825 -8.15 25.14 -33.91
C ILE A 825 -9.20 26.18 -34.33
N ASN A 826 -10.49 25.81 -34.31
CA ASN A 826 -11.58 26.69 -34.73
C ASN A 826 -12.37 27.29 -33.57
N LEU A 827 -11.77 27.39 -32.37
CA LEU A 827 -12.46 27.80 -31.13
C LEU A 827 -13.32 29.07 -31.28
N ASN A 828 -12.85 30.06 -32.06
CA ASN A 828 -13.56 31.33 -32.29
C ASN A 828 -14.74 31.22 -33.27
N ASN A 829 -14.69 30.27 -34.19
CA ASN A 829 -15.69 30.07 -35.25
C ASN A 829 -16.46 28.75 -35.10
N TYR A 830 -16.36 28.11 -33.94
CA TYR A 830 -16.97 26.81 -33.70
C TYR A 830 -18.48 26.96 -33.54
N GLU A 831 -19.24 26.31 -34.41
CA GLU A 831 -20.71 26.33 -34.36
C GLU A 831 -21.21 25.57 -33.13
N THR A 832 -22.28 26.07 -32.49
CA THR A 832 -22.86 25.47 -31.27
C THR A 832 -23.38 24.04 -31.46
N ASP A 833 -23.64 23.64 -32.72
CA ASP A 833 -24.14 22.31 -33.09
C ASP A 833 -23.00 21.31 -33.43
N GLY A 834 -21.74 21.74 -33.36
CA GLY A 834 -20.59 20.88 -33.58
C GLY A 834 -20.42 19.78 -32.53
N LEU A 835 -19.77 18.67 -32.91
CA LEU A 835 -19.34 17.59 -32.01
C LEU A 835 -18.36 18.12 -30.95
N PHE A 836 -18.87 18.58 -29.81
CA PHE A 836 -18.07 18.91 -28.63
C PHE A 836 -18.34 17.91 -27.49
N GLU A 837 -17.27 17.29 -27.00
CA GLU A 837 -17.31 16.41 -25.83
C GLU A 837 -16.62 17.05 -24.63
N ILE A 838 -17.32 17.08 -23.50
CA ILE A 838 -16.78 17.69 -22.27
C ILE A 838 -15.55 16.95 -21.73
N ASN A 839 -15.38 15.68 -22.08
CA ASN A 839 -14.20 14.87 -21.72
C ASN A 839 -12.92 15.36 -22.41
N TRP A 840 -13.00 16.17 -23.46
CA TRP A 840 -11.80 16.77 -24.05
C TRP A 840 -11.11 17.76 -23.10
N LEU A 841 -11.82 18.21 -22.07
CA LEU A 841 -11.30 19.06 -21.00
C LEU A 841 -10.80 18.27 -19.80
N THR A 842 -10.87 16.93 -19.81
CA THR A 842 -10.31 16.09 -18.73
C THR A 842 -8.82 15.89 -18.85
N ASP A 843 -8.20 16.29 -19.97
CA ASP A 843 -6.76 16.17 -20.15
C ASP A 843 -6.00 16.98 -19.08
N ASP A 844 -5.07 16.35 -18.38
CA ASP A 844 -4.40 16.94 -17.21
C ASP A 844 -3.22 17.83 -17.56
N TYR A 845 -2.82 17.89 -18.83
CA TYR A 845 -1.53 18.46 -19.21
C TYR A 845 -1.48 19.99 -19.36
N SER A 846 -2.60 20.75 -19.44
CA SER A 846 -2.48 22.22 -19.35
C SER A 846 -3.73 22.98 -18.89
N ASN A 847 -3.58 23.75 -17.80
CA ASN A 847 -4.54 24.79 -17.40
C ASN A 847 -4.72 25.86 -18.51
N ARG A 848 -3.73 26.03 -19.40
CA ARG A 848 -3.74 27.00 -20.50
C ARG A 848 -4.89 26.75 -21.48
N LYS A 849 -5.26 25.50 -21.78
CA LYS A 849 -6.44 25.21 -22.64
C LYS A 849 -7.75 25.62 -21.97
N LEU A 850 -7.87 25.42 -20.66
CA LEU A 850 -9.04 25.88 -19.91
C LEU A 850 -9.12 27.40 -19.92
N GLU A 851 -7.98 28.10 -19.87
CA GLU A 851 -7.92 29.55 -20.04
C GLU A 851 -8.34 29.99 -21.45
N LEU A 852 -7.87 29.30 -22.51
CA LEU A 852 -8.31 29.56 -23.90
C LEU A 852 -9.83 29.39 -24.05
N VAL A 853 -10.38 28.30 -23.53
CA VAL A 853 -11.83 28.03 -23.56
C VAL A 853 -12.62 29.03 -22.70
N LYS A 854 -12.08 29.46 -21.56
CA LYS A 854 -12.68 30.47 -20.68
C LYS A 854 -12.71 31.85 -21.34
N ALA A 855 -11.64 32.23 -22.05
CA ALA A 855 -11.54 33.50 -22.74
C ALA A 855 -12.53 33.61 -23.91
N ASN A 856 -12.95 32.49 -24.50
CA ASN A 856 -13.94 32.46 -25.57
C ASN A 856 -15.38 32.34 -25.02
N GLN A 857 -16.21 33.35 -25.27
CA GLN A 857 -17.59 33.41 -24.75
C GLN A 857 -18.49 32.25 -25.24
N ASN A 858 -18.36 31.85 -26.50
CA ASN A 858 -19.17 30.78 -27.08
C ASN A 858 -18.78 29.41 -26.52
N ALA A 859 -17.48 29.11 -26.48
CA ALA A 859 -16.96 27.87 -25.92
C ALA A 859 -17.27 27.76 -24.41
N SER A 860 -17.10 28.84 -23.64
CA SER A 860 -17.47 28.92 -22.22
C SER A 860 -18.95 28.63 -21.99
N ARG A 861 -19.85 29.13 -22.85
CA ARG A 861 -21.28 28.81 -22.79
C ARG A 861 -21.55 27.32 -23.04
N MET A 862 -20.93 26.74 -24.07
CA MET A 862 -21.08 25.30 -24.39
C MET A 862 -20.60 24.41 -23.23
N VAL A 863 -19.49 24.76 -22.58
CA VAL A 863 -18.99 24.07 -21.38
C VAL A 863 -20.03 24.15 -20.26
N LYS A 864 -20.54 25.34 -19.95
CA LYS A 864 -21.56 25.54 -18.90
C LYS A 864 -22.86 24.76 -19.18
N GLU A 865 -23.24 24.57 -20.44
CA GLU A 865 -24.41 23.76 -20.82
C GLU A 865 -24.14 22.26 -20.68
N LYS A 866 -23.02 21.76 -21.21
CA LYS A 866 -22.67 20.33 -21.14
C LYS A 866 -22.36 19.87 -19.71
N ILE A 867 -21.85 20.74 -18.85
CA ILE A 867 -21.48 20.36 -17.48
C ILE A 867 -22.70 20.01 -16.62
N LYS A 868 -23.87 20.60 -16.91
CA LYS A 868 -25.13 20.29 -16.23
C LYS A 868 -25.53 18.82 -16.37
N TYR A 869 -25.05 18.17 -17.43
CA TYR A 869 -25.34 16.77 -17.76
C TYR A 869 -24.16 15.84 -17.49
N SER A 870 -23.04 16.35 -16.94
CA SER A 870 -21.87 15.54 -16.61
C SER A 870 -22.00 14.91 -15.22
N HIS A 871 -21.62 13.63 -15.09
CA HIS A 871 -21.57 12.93 -13.80
C HIS A 871 -20.12 12.73 -13.31
N ASN A 872 -19.13 13.27 -14.03
CA ASN A 872 -17.72 13.17 -13.66
C ASN A 872 -17.38 14.22 -12.59
N LYS A 873 -17.35 13.79 -11.31
CA LYS A 873 -17.04 14.66 -10.15
C LYS A 873 -15.67 15.37 -10.24
N GLY A 874 -14.67 14.74 -10.86
CA GLY A 874 -13.34 15.34 -11.05
C GLY A 874 -13.36 16.49 -12.05
N LEU A 875 -14.00 16.26 -13.20
CA LEU A 875 -14.21 17.27 -14.23
C LEU A 875 -15.06 18.46 -13.71
N LEU A 876 -16.11 18.16 -12.94
CA LEU A 876 -16.96 19.17 -12.30
C LEU A 876 -16.16 20.09 -11.37
N ARG A 877 -15.29 19.55 -10.52
CA ARG A 877 -14.41 20.34 -9.64
C ARG A 877 -13.42 21.20 -10.43
N LYS A 878 -12.76 20.63 -11.44
CA LYS A 878 -11.77 21.32 -12.27
C LYS A 878 -12.39 22.49 -13.04
N ILE A 879 -13.55 22.29 -13.67
CA ILE A 879 -14.25 23.36 -14.40
C ILE A 879 -14.83 24.39 -13.41
N ALA A 880 -15.36 23.99 -12.26
CA ALA A 880 -15.85 24.92 -11.26
C ALA A 880 -14.76 25.91 -10.81
N TYR A 881 -13.53 25.45 -10.56
CA TYR A 881 -12.42 26.32 -10.18
C TYR A 881 -12.05 27.38 -11.24
N HIS A 882 -12.22 27.06 -12.52
CA HIS A 882 -11.84 27.96 -13.61
C HIS A 882 -12.99 28.81 -14.17
N PHE A 883 -14.24 28.33 -14.17
CA PHE A 883 -15.37 28.95 -14.88
C PHE A 883 -16.47 29.52 -13.98
N LEU A 884 -16.46 29.17 -12.69
CA LEU A 884 -17.30 29.74 -11.63
C LEU A 884 -16.40 30.58 -10.71
#